data_AF-A0ABD2HF40-F1
#
_entry.id   AF-A0ABD2HF40-F1
#
_cell.length_a   1.000
_cell.length_b   1.000
_cell.length_c   1.000
_cell.angle_alpha   90.00
_cell.angle_beta   90.00
_cell.angle_gamma   90.00
#
_symmetry.space_group_name_H-M   'P 1'
#
loop_
_entity.id
_entity.type
_entity.pdbx_description
1 polymer ?
#
loop_
_entity_poly.entity_id
_entity_poly.type
_entity_poly.pdbx_seq_one_letter_code
_entity_poly.pdbx_strand_id
1 'polypeptide(L)'
;MGKSKTTKFKRPQFNAVGLPVNAVQEAGEEAEDPGEDDCPAAELLEKLQSSNADVREFACASISRVVQQSQSIPGLLQRDAVRRLGPMLLDRSMAVRETAAGALRNLSACGGQEVCEDMVKHDVMTPLTALLRESCAGFESAAVLKEKKNAAEDVANEAVNLLWNLCESSSQSLSVFNKAGLLDMVVQCLETHQHNMELAISAAHCLHTVTEDNPELLRSINSAVLRVVESVLLTPERDMAHTLLRTLAAGTLWNLKSSLPSARQAQALNAVVSTLSQSLDLDAGTLIPELREAEELHQRNTGAAAESEQQAAGGEEEEMIEEEEEPKHTKNGIAADNDFSDLLPRQQAELREATALLTAQQTSLEIIVNMCCSDDPSDDEWEEESSSDESDLGPDGLCDGVSNLMSPLCLSAEIHGTLINHNIPEKVLKKTEIPRKEAVDVCRQNSSWEGMIKKMQRVQSRALTCLHSLVSTMDADSLGGAAALQAAAQHLSTLVFGAAEIPKDEEFLEAVISAMRSLLQMIASKNITQCMTPQQLMSLSEAATRCDVVSVRVNAVAILGITGSTLAKEKGTAETLQMIGNALLQVSTKDTDLVVNGEALDALFDVFADGDEAETAAKNIALLPALKALQPIFKAKIRKEGRGKYSPQQLCVLDNIKVNLKRFIGYLEKVVKK
;
A
#
# COMPACT_ATOMS: atom_id res chain seq x y z
N MET A 1 10.56 -21.79 -13.14
CA MET A 1 10.92 -20.36 -12.96
C MET A 1 9.69 -19.46 -13.10
N GLY A 2 8.78 -19.53 -12.13
CA GLY A 2 7.74 -18.52 -11.94
C GLY A 2 8.39 -17.22 -11.46
N LYS A 3 8.84 -16.38 -12.39
CA LYS A 3 9.17 -15.00 -12.06
C LYS A 3 7.84 -14.29 -11.87
N SER A 4 7.37 -14.21 -10.62
CA SER A 4 6.33 -13.23 -10.28
C SER A 4 6.89 -11.87 -10.71
N LYS A 5 6.34 -11.30 -11.79
CA LYS A 5 6.68 -9.94 -12.20
C LYS A 5 6.36 -9.05 -11.01
N THR A 6 7.26 -8.14 -10.66
CA THR A 6 6.94 -7.04 -9.76
C THR A 6 5.73 -6.33 -10.37
N THR A 7 4.56 -6.52 -9.75
CA THR A 7 3.37 -5.78 -10.15
C THR A 7 3.59 -4.35 -9.72
N LYS A 8 3.29 -3.38 -10.60
CA LYS A 8 3.16 -1.99 -10.18
C LYS A 8 2.34 -1.97 -8.89
N PHE A 9 2.82 -1.25 -7.89
CA PHE A 9 1.93 -0.86 -6.81
C PHE A 9 0.85 -0.02 -7.46
N LYS A 10 -0.30 -0.65 -7.67
CA LYS A 10 -1.55 0.08 -7.66
C LYS A 10 -1.65 0.62 -6.24
N ARG A 11 -1.89 1.92 -6.10
CA ARG A 11 -2.18 2.50 -4.77
C ARG A 11 -3.18 1.59 -4.05
N PRO A 12 -2.83 1.06 -2.86
CA PRO A 12 -3.79 0.33 -2.04
C PRO A 12 -4.98 1.24 -1.80
N GLN A 13 -6.20 0.77 -2.00
CA GLN A 13 -7.38 1.57 -1.67
C GLN A 13 -7.35 1.86 -0.18
N PHE A 14 -7.26 3.13 0.18
CA PHE A 14 -7.09 3.54 1.56
C PHE A 14 -8.44 3.90 2.17
N ASN A 15 -8.77 3.30 3.31
CA ASN A 15 -9.80 3.87 4.18
C ASN A 15 -9.26 5.16 4.85
N ALA A 16 -10.11 5.86 5.59
CA ALA A 16 -9.80 7.13 6.26
C ALA A 16 -8.56 7.14 7.22
N VAL A 17 -7.91 5.99 7.41
CA VAL A 17 -6.70 5.77 8.24
C VAL A 17 -5.44 5.53 7.40
N GLY A 18 -5.57 5.38 6.08
CA GLY A 18 -4.49 4.95 5.20
C GLY A 18 -4.27 3.43 5.19
N LEU A 19 -5.25 2.61 5.62
CA LEU A 19 -5.19 1.13 5.56
C LEU A 19 -5.78 0.61 4.23
N PRO A 20 -5.22 -0.47 3.63
CA PRO A 20 -5.83 -1.17 2.50
C PRO A 20 -7.23 -1.70 2.85
N VAL A 21 -8.23 -1.47 1.98
CA VAL A 21 -9.63 -1.94 2.15
C VAL A 21 -9.74 -3.45 2.46
N ASN A 22 -8.77 -4.26 2.01
CA ASN A 22 -8.78 -5.71 2.21
C ASN A 22 -8.32 -6.17 3.61
N ALA A 23 -7.71 -5.31 4.43
CA ALA A 23 -7.19 -5.67 5.76
C ALA A 23 -8.27 -5.71 6.87
N VAL A 24 -9.55 -5.57 6.51
CA VAL A 24 -10.69 -5.60 7.45
C VAL A 24 -11.69 -6.71 7.12
N GLN A 25 -11.40 -7.57 6.13
CA GLN A 25 -12.20 -8.77 5.90
C GLN A 25 -11.67 -9.94 6.72
N GLU A 26 -11.81 -9.89 8.05
CA GLU A 26 -11.87 -11.11 8.86
C GLU A 26 -12.39 -10.81 10.28
N ALA A 27 -13.71 -10.69 10.38
CA ALA A 27 -14.51 -11.12 11.54
C ALA A 27 -15.99 -11.02 11.14
N GLY A 28 -16.42 -11.93 10.27
CA GLY A 28 -17.85 -12.15 10.03
C GLY A 28 -18.47 -12.83 11.25
N GLU A 29 -18.71 -12.07 12.31
CA GLU A 29 -19.74 -12.44 13.27
C GLU A 29 -21.07 -12.04 12.65
N GLU A 30 -21.96 -13.02 12.47
CA GLU A 30 -23.35 -12.81 12.08
C GLU A 30 -24.00 -11.86 13.10
N ALA A 31 -24.00 -10.55 12.79
CA ALA A 31 -24.66 -9.56 13.60
C ALA A 31 -26.17 -9.77 13.47
N GLU A 32 -26.82 -10.11 14.59
CA GLU A 32 -28.27 -10.03 14.73
C GLU A 32 -28.75 -8.63 14.31
N ASP A 33 -29.76 -8.60 13.45
CA ASP A 33 -30.44 -7.41 12.94
C ASP A 33 -30.81 -6.47 14.11
N PRO A 34 -30.13 -5.33 14.30
CA PRO A 34 -30.56 -4.36 15.30
C PRO A 34 -31.78 -3.66 14.73
N GLY A 35 -32.94 -3.91 15.36
CA GLY A 35 -34.24 -3.44 14.91
C GLY A 35 -34.24 -2.00 14.38
N GLU A 36 -35.02 -1.79 13.32
CA GLU A 36 -35.10 -0.62 12.43
C GLU A 36 -35.30 0.78 13.10
N ASP A 37 -35.40 0.89 14.42
CA ASP A 37 -36.04 2.03 15.11
C ASP A 37 -35.11 2.94 15.95
N ASP A 38 -33.78 2.74 16.00
CA ASP A 38 -32.89 3.58 16.83
C ASP A 38 -31.66 4.17 16.10
N CYS A 39 -31.72 4.28 14.77
CA CYS A 39 -30.67 4.96 14.00
C CYS A 39 -31.01 6.45 13.82
N PRO A 40 -30.21 7.40 14.37
CA PRO A 40 -30.42 8.85 14.18
C PRO A 40 -30.29 9.31 12.72
N ALA A 41 -29.95 8.41 11.79
CA ALA A 41 -29.83 8.68 10.37
C ALA A 41 -31.11 9.25 9.74
N ALA A 42 -32.30 8.77 10.13
CA ALA A 42 -33.55 9.23 9.53
C ALA A 42 -33.80 10.71 9.84
N GLU A 43 -33.71 11.09 11.12
CA GLU A 43 -33.91 12.47 11.57
C GLU A 43 -32.87 13.42 10.95
N LEU A 44 -31.60 13.00 10.87
CA LEU A 44 -30.54 13.81 10.25
C LEU A 44 -30.79 14.04 8.75
N LEU A 45 -31.21 13.01 8.02
CA LEU A 45 -31.51 13.10 6.58
C LEU A 45 -32.77 13.92 6.27
N GLU A 46 -33.72 13.99 7.21
CA GLU A 46 -34.88 14.90 7.10
C GLU A 46 -34.48 16.36 7.33
N LYS A 47 -33.59 16.62 8.30
CA LYS A 47 -33.08 17.98 8.59
C LYS A 47 -32.36 18.63 7.41
N LEU A 48 -31.81 17.85 6.47
CA LEU A 48 -31.24 18.36 5.21
C LEU A 48 -32.27 19.11 4.34
N GLN A 49 -33.56 18.86 4.50
CA GLN A 49 -34.63 19.54 3.75
C GLN A 49 -35.12 20.82 4.42
N SER A 50 -34.55 21.19 5.58
CA SER A 50 -34.93 22.40 6.32
C SER A 50 -34.70 23.67 5.50
N SER A 51 -35.59 24.65 5.62
CA SER A 51 -35.38 25.98 5.05
C SER A 51 -34.25 26.76 5.74
N ASN A 52 -33.89 26.40 6.97
CA ASN A 52 -32.81 27.05 7.73
C ASN A 52 -31.45 26.45 7.38
N ALA A 53 -30.50 27.28 6.95
CA ALA A 53 -29.14 26.89 6.60
C ALA A 53 -28.39 26.26 7.78
N ASP A 54 -28.54 26.81 8.99
CA ASP A 54 -27.84 26.32 10.18
C ASP A 54 -28.26 24.89 10.54
N VAL A 55 -29.54 24.55 10.30
CA VAL A 55 -30.07 23.21 10.53
C VAL A 55 -29.52 22.22 9.49
N ARG A 56 -29.38 22.65 8.22
CA ARG A 56 -28.78 21.82 7.17
C ARG A 56 -27.29 21.60 7.39
N GLU A 57 -26.57 22.64 7.80
CA GLU A 57 -25.16 22.58 8.15
C GLU A 57 -24.94 21.60 9.32
N PHE A 58 -25.71 21.76 10.40
CA PHE A 58 -25.67 20.85 11.55
C PHE A 58 -25.95 19.40 11.15
N ALA A 59 -26.93 19.17 10.28
CA ALA A 59 -27.24 17.84 9.77
C ALA A 59 -26.07 17.26 8.96
N CYS A 60 -25.47 18.02 8.05
CA CYS A 60 -24.30 17.59 7.28
C CYS A 60 -23.11 17.27 8.20
N ALA A 61 -22.80 18.14 9.15
CA ALA A 61 -21.72 17.94 10.12
C ALA A 61 -21.96 16.70 11.00
N SER A 62 -23.21 16.47 11.42
CA SER A 62 -23.60 15.30 12.20
C SER A 62 -23.46 14.01 11.38
N ILE A 63 -23.93 14.01 10.13
CA ILE A 63 -23.75 12.87 9.22
C ILE A 63 -22.26 12.60 9.00
N SER A 64 -21.45 13.64 8.78
CA SER A 64 -19.99 13.54 8.62
C SER A 64 -19.31 12.86 9.81
N ARG A 65 -19.83 13.04 11.03
CA ARG A 65 -19.37 12.33 12.23
C ARG A 65 -19.89 10.91 12.32
N VAL A 66 -21.15 10.67 11.97
CA VAL A 66 -21.78 9.33 12.04
C VAL A 66 -21.09 8.36 11.08
N VAL A 67 -20.84 8.78 9.82
CA VAL A 67 -20.22 7.90 8.80
C VAL A 67 -18.80 7.45 9.12
N GLN A 68 -18.13 8.09 10.09
CA GLN A 68 -16.83 7.63 10.61
C GLN A 68 -16.95 6.28 11.33
N GLN A 69 -18.16 5.93 11.79
CA GLN A 69 -18.49 4.61 12.33
C GLN A 69 -18.99 3.75 11.17
N SER A 70 -18.12 2.90 10.62
CA SER A 70 -18.41 2.11 9.41
C SER A 70 -19.69 1.28 9.50
N GLN A 71 -20.04 0.79 10.69
CA GLN A 71 -21.29 0.07 10.97
C GLN A 71 -22.56 0.88 10.70
N SER A 72 -22.49 2.22 10.70
CA SER A 72 -23.64 3.10 10.45
C SER A 72 -23.91 3.36 8.96
N ILE A 73 -22.91 3.10 8.10
CA ILE A 73 -22.95 3.41 6.67
C ILE A 73 -24.09 2.66 5.95
N PRO A 74 -24.30 1.34 6.14
CA PRO A 74 -25.37 0.62 5.45
C PRO A 74 -26.77 1.24 5.73
N GLY A 75 -27.04 1.63 6.97
CA GLY A 75 -28.32 2.24 7.35
C GLY A 75 -28.57 3.62 6.74
N LEU A 76 -27.50 4.39 6.49
CA LEU A 76 -27.55 5.67 5.78
C LEU A 76 -27.77 5.47 4.28
N LEU A 77 -27.07 4.51 3.66
CA LEU A 77 -27.19 4.21 2.23
C LEU A 77 -28.60 3.70 1.88
N GLN A 78 -29.17 2.82 2.70
CA GLN A 78 -30.57 2.35 2.55
C GLN A 78 -31.60 3.50 2.53
N ARG A 79 -31.25 4.67 3.10
CA ARG A 79 -32.11 5.85 3.19
C ARG A 79 -31.76 6.94 2.16
N ASP A 80 -31.05 6.56 1.09
CA ASP A 80 -30.64 7.45 -0.01
C ASP A 80 -29.76 8.63 0.46
N ALA A 81 -28.89 8.43 1.46
CA ALA A 81 -28.03 9.50 1.99
C ALA A 81 -27.23 10.22 0.89
N VAL A 82 -26.69 9.48 -0.08
CA VAL A 82 -25.94 10.02 -1.22
C VAL A 82 -26.80 10.97 -2.06
N ARG A 83 -28.03 10.58 -2.41
CA ARG A 83 -28.94 11.42 -3.21
C ARG A 83 -29.42 12.66 -2.47
N ARG A 84 -29.44 12.61 -1.13
CA ARG A 84 -29.85 13.74 -0.27
C ARG A 84 -28.69 14.72 -0.03
N LEU A 85 -27.46 14.21 0.12
CA LEU A 85 -26.25 15.03 0.31
C LEU A 85 -25.75 15.67 -0.99
N GLY A 86 -25.83 14.97 -2.13
CA GLY A 86 -25.34 15.46 -3.43
C GLY A 86 -25.81 16.88 -3.79
N PRO A 87 -27.11 17.20 -3.69
CA PRO A 87 -27.62 18.55 -3.93
C PRO A 87 -27.11 19.63 -2.96
N MET A 88 -26.72 19.25 -1.73
CA MET A 88 -26.21 20.20 -0.73
C MET A 88 -24.84 20.78 -1.10
N LEU A 89 -24.10 20.12 -2.00
CA LEU A 89 -22.89 20.69 -2.62
C LEU A 89 -23.17 22.01 -3.38
N LEU A 90 -24.43 22.27 -3.76
CA LEU A 90 -24.85 23.48 -4.46
C LEU A 90 -25.76 24.37 -3.59
N ASP A 91 -25.73 24.21 -2.26
CA ASP A 91 -26.53 25.03 -1.34
C ASP A 91 -26.20 26.53 -1.48
N ARG A 92 -27.04 27.44 -0.97
CA ARG A 92 -26.73 28.88 -0.98
C ARG A 92 -25.73 29.27 0.10
N SER A 93 -25.61 28.49 1.17
CA SER A 93 -24.68 28.72 2.26
C SER A 93 -23.36 27.99 2.00
N MET A 94 -22.24 28.72 2.06
CA MET A 94 -20.89 28.13 1.94
C MET A 94 -20.61 27.11 3.04
N ALA A 95 -21.09 27.35 4.27
CA ALA A 95 -20.90 26.42 5.39
C ALA A 95 -21.65 25.09 5.19
N VAL A 96 -22.85 25.13 4.57
CA VAL A 96 -23.57 23.91 4.18
C VAL A 96 -22.81 23.16 3.09
N ARG A 97 -22.25 23.87 2.10
CA ARG A 97 -21.43 23.23 1.05
C ARG A 97 -20.20 22.55 1.62
N GLU A 98 -19.47 23.23 2.51
CA GLU A 98 -18.27 22.71 3.18
C GLU A 98 -18.61 21.42 3.95
N THR A 99 -19.62 21.49 4.82
CA THR A 99 -20.02 20.35 5.65
C THR A 99 -20.63 19.19 4.84
N ALA A 100 -21.35 19.48 3.76
CA ALA A 100 -21.87 18.46 2.84
C ALA A 100 -20.76 17.76 2.06
N ALA A 101 -19.78 18.52 1.54
CA ALA A 101 -18.60 17.97 0.89
C ALA A 101 -17.80 17.09 1.85
N GLY A 102 -17.59 17.55 3.10
CA GLY A 102 -16.92 16.75 4.13
C GLY A 102 -17.70 15.50 4.54
N ALA A 103 -19.03 15.55 4.58
CA ALA A 103 -19.85 14.38 4.84
C ALA A 103 -19.73 13.33 3.73
N LEU A 104 -19.78 13.74 2.46
CA LEU A 104 -19.58 12.86 1.31
C LEU A 104 -18.13 12.34 1.25
N ARG A 105 -17.13 13.18 1.53
CA ARG A 105 -15.72 12.75 1.63
C ARG A 105 -15.58 11.63 2.65
N ASN A 106 -16.10 11.80 3.87
CA ASN A 106 -16.02 10.76 4.90
C ASN A 106 -16.79 9.51 4.52
N LEU A 107 -17.99 9.66 3.93
CA LEU A 107 -18.79 8.53 3.46
C LEU A 107 -18.06 7.71 2.38
N SER A 108 -17.38 8.38 1.44
CA SER A 108 -16.55 7.70 0.42
C SER A 108 -15.32 7.01 1.02
N ALA A 109 -14.61 7.67 1.95
CA ALA A 109 -13.41 7.12 2.58
C ALA A 109 -13.70 5.95 3.54
N CYS A 110 -14.79 6.03 4.31
CA CYS A 110 -15.17 4.99 5.27
C CYS A 110 -16.02 3.88 4.63
N GLY A 111 -16.70 4.16 3.52
CA GLY A 111 -17.56 3.21 2.81
C GLY A 111 -16.82 2.35 1.77
N GLY A 112 -15.62 2.75 1.36
CA GLY A 112 -14.82 2.01 0.39
C GLY A 112 -15.37 2.07 -1.05
N GLN A 113 -14.85 1.20 -1.92
CA GLN A 113 -15.08 1.24 -3.36
C GLN A 113 -16.57 1.17 -3.74
N GLU A 114 -17.36 0.30 -3.09
CA GLU A 114 -18.78 0.13 -3.40
C GLU A 114 -19.57 1.43 -3.21
N VAL A 115 -19.24 2.19 -2.16
CA VAL A 115 -19.89 3.48 -1.88
C VAL A 115 -19.46 4.55 -2.88
N CYS A 116 -18.18 4.58 -3.26
CA CYS A 116 -17.70 5.47 -4.32
C CYS A 116 -18.41 5.20 -5.66
N GLU A 117 -18.58 3.92 -6.03
CA GLU A 117 -19.31 3.53 -7.25
C GLU A 117 -20.80 3.96 -7.18
N ASP A 118 -21.45 3.79 -6.03
CA ASP A 118 -22.82 4.24 -5.82
C ASP A 118 -22.96 5.77 -5.91
N MET A 119 -22.00 6.53 -5.35
CA MET A 119 -21.93 7.99 -5.50
C MET A 119 -21.87 8.42 -6.97
N VAL A 120 -21.04 7.75 -7.77
CA VAL A 120 -20.91 8.05 -9.20
C VAL A 120 -22.20 7.70 -9.95
N LYS A 121 -22.83 6.57 -9.62
CA LYS A 121 -24.12 6.15 -10.17
C LYS A 121 -25.25 7.12 -9.83
N HIS A 122 -25.17 7.78 -8.67
CA HIS A 122 -26.08 8.83 -8.24
C HIS A 122 -25.67 10.24 -8.70
N ASP A 123 -24.73 10.34 -9.64
CA ASP A 123 -24.33 11.58 -10.31
C ASP A 123 -23.77 12.65 -9.34
N VAL A 124 -23.08 12.24 -8.27
CA VAL A 124 -22.39 13.17 -7.34
C VAL A 124 -21.31 13.99 -8.05
N MET A 125 -20.69 13.44 -9.11
CA MET A 125 -19.65 14.12 -9.87
C MET A 125 -20.13 15.43 -10.53
N THR A 126 -21.40 15.53 -10.93
CA THR A 126 -21.97 16.73 -11.56
C THR A 126 -22.03 17.93 -10.61
N PRO A 127 -22.69 17.86 -9.43
CA PRO A 127 -22.68 18.95 -8.46
C PRO A 127 -21.29 19.19 -7.87
N LEU A 128 -20.44 18.15 -7.71
CA LEU A 128 -19.05 18.33 -7.28
C LEU A 128 -18.23 19.15 -8.28
N THR A 129 -18.37 18.87 -9.58
CA THR A 129 -17.70 19.63 -10.64
C THR A 129 -18.13 21.09 -10.63
N ALA A 130 -19.42 21.36 -10.45
CA ALA A 130 -19.95 22.72 -10.37
C ALA A 130 -19.43 23.47 -9.13
N LEU A 131 -19.39 22.79 -7.97
CA LEU A 131 -18.84 23.33 -6.73
C LEU A 131 -17.37 23.73 -6.88
N LEU A 132 -16.53 22.84 -7.44
CA LEU A 132 -15.11 23.13 -7.66
C LEU A 132 -14.89 24.34 -8.57
N ARG A 133 -15.65 24.45 -9.67
CA ARG A 133 -15.55 25.62 -10.56
C ARG A 133 -15.91 26.92 -9.85
N GLU A 134 -16.97 26.92 -9.03
CA GLU A 134 -17.39 28.10 -8.27
C GLU A 134 -16.36 28.48 -7.20
N SER A 135 -15.84 27.50 -6.46
CA SER A 135 -14.82 27.72 -5.42
C SER A 135 -13.51 28.24 -6.01
N CYS A 136 -13.00 27.63 -7.08
CA CYS A 136 -11.77 28.06 -7.76
C CYS A 136 -11.90 29.46 -8.38
N ALA A 137 -13.07 29.82 -8.93
CA ALA A 137 -13.33 31.19 -9.39
C ALA A 137 -13.31 32.20 -8.23
N GLY A 138 -13.65 31.77 -7.01
CA GLY A 138 -13.58 32.58 -5.80
C GLY A 138 -12.16 32.96 -5.35
N PHE A 139 -11.13 32.21 -5.77
CA PHE A 139 -9.74 32.44 -5.35
C PHE A 139 -9.22 33.82 -5.82
N GLU A 140 -9.55 34.21 -7.05
CA GLU A 140 -9.16 35.50 -7.62
C GLU A 140 -9.78 36.69 -6.86
N SER A 141 -11.00 36.52 -6.36
CA SER A 141 -11.71 37.56 -5.60
C SER A 141 -11.21 37.69 -4.15
N ALA A 142 -10.69 36.61 -3.56
CA ALA A 142 -10.20 36.59 -2.19
C ALA A 142 -8.80 37.21 -2.03
N ALA A 143 -7.95 37.11 -3.07
CA ALA A 143 -6.61 37.70 -3.09
C ALA A 143 -6.59 39.23 -2.88
N VAL A 144 -7.72 39.90 -3.08
CA VAL A 144 -7.91 41.35 -2.92
C VAL A 144 -8.21 41.75 -1.46
N LEU A 145 -8.69 40.82 -0.61
CA LEU A 145 -9.17 41.09 0.75
C LEU A 145 -8.29 40.34 1.77
N LYS A 146 -7.09 40.87 2.01
CA LYS A 146 -5.94 40.25 2.70
C LYS A 146 -6.10 39.71 4.15
N GLU A 147 -7.29 39.60 4.74
CA GLU A 147 -7.40 39.28 6.18
C GLU A 147 -8.54 38.33 6.61
N LYS A 148 -9.29 37.71 5.69
CA LYS A 148 -10.29 36.70 6.07
C LYS A 148 -9.94 35.32 5.54
N LYS A 149 -9.97 34.33 6.45
CA LYS A 149 -10.03 32.90 6.16
C LYS A 149 -10.95 32.66 4.95
N ASN A 150 -10.39 32.12 3.87
CA ASN A 150 -11.09 31.99 2.60
C ASN A 150 -12.02 30.79 2.64
N ALA A 151 -13.30 31.02 2.98
CA ALA A 151 -14.32 29.97 2.99
C ALA A 151 -14.43 29.21 1.65
N ALA A 152 -14.04 29.82 0.53
CA ALA A 152 -14.01 29.14 -0.76
C ALA A 152 -12.88 28.09 -0.83
N GLU A 153 -11.73 28.34 -0.19
CA GLU A 153 -10.64 27.38 -0.09
C GLU A 153 -10.98 26.23 0.88
N ASP A 154 -11.64 26.51 2.00
CA ASP A 154 -12.11 25.45 2.92
C ASP A 154 -13.09 24.51 2.19
N VAL A 155 -14.05 25.05 1.44
CA VAL A 155 -14.97 24.27 0.58
C VAL A 155 -14.21 23.52 -0.52
N ALA A 156 -13.22 24.16 -1.17
CA ALA A 156 -12.40 23.52 -2.19
C ALA A 156 -11.60 22.35 -1.62
N ASN A 157 -11.08 22.45 -0.39
CA ASN A 157 -10.32 21.40 0.25
C ASN A 157 -11.16 20.14 0.45
N GLU A 158 -12.38 20.30 0.95
CA GLU A 158 -13.34 19.19 1.10
C GLU A 158 -13.74 18.58 -0.25
N ALA A 159 -14.00 19.44 -1.24
CA ALA A 159 -14.38 19.01 -2.58
C ALA A 159 -13.26 18.26 -3.33
N VAL A 160 -12.00 18.72 -3.21
CA VAL A 160 -10.84 18.07 -3.82
C VAL A 160 -10.58 16.71 -3.17
N ASN A 161 -10.73 16.58 -1.85
CA ASN A 161 -10.61 15.29 -1.18
C ASN A 161 -11.70 14.30 -1.58
N LEU A 162 -12.96 14.75 -1.71
CA LEU A 162 -14.02 13.91 -2.27
C LEU A 162 -13.71 13.48 -3.71
N LEU A 163 -13.24 14.41 -4.55
CA LEU A 163 -12.85 14.12 -5.93
C LEU A 163 -11.73 13.07 -5.99
N TRP A 164 -10.73 13.20 -5.13
CA TRP A 164 -9.65 12.24 -5.01
C TRP A 164 -10.19 10.85 -4.67
N ASN A 165 -10.98 10.69 -3.61
CA ASN A 165 -11.55 9.40 -3.21
C ASN A 165 -12.33 8.73 -4.35
N LEU A 166 -13.16 9.52 -5.06
CA LEU A 166 -13.96 9.02 -6.19
C LEU A 166 -13.11 8.61 -7.39
N CYS A 167 -12.06 9.37 -7.71
CA CYS A 167 -11.14 9.06 -8.82
C CYS A 167 -10.24 7.86 -8.52
N GLU A 168 -9.83 7.67 -7.27
CA GLU A 168 -9.05 6.49 -6.84
C GLU A 168 -9.88 5.20 -6.91
N SER A 169 -11.17 5.30 -6.63
CA SER A 169 -12.05 4.13 -6.50
C SER A 169 -12.84 3.80 -7.78
N SER A 170 -12.91 4.69 -8.78
CA SER A 170 -13.78 4.50 -9.95
C SER A 170 -13.17 5.03 -11.25
N SER A 171 -13.03 4.13 -12.23
CA SER A 171 -12.64 4.48 -13.59
C SER A 171 -13.67 5.37 -14.30
N GLN A 172 -14.95 5.27 -13.91
CA GLN A 172 -15.98 6.18 -14.40
C GLN A 172 -15.77 7.61 -13.88
N SER A 173 -15.37 7.79 -12.62
CA SER A 173 -14.97 9.10 -12.08
C SER A 173 -13.80 9.69 -12.86
N LEU A 174 -12.77 8.89 -13.16
CA LEU A 174 -11.63 9.34 -14.00
C LEU A 174 -12.09 9.78 -15.40
N SER A 175 -13.03 9.06 -16.02
CA SER A 175 -13.59 9.48 -17.31
C SER A 175 -14.34 10.81 -17.21
N VAL A 176 -15.11 11.03 -16.14
CA VAL A 176 -15.80 12.31 -15.91
C VAL A 176 -14.79 13.42 -15.63
N PHE A 177 -13.76 13.16 -14.82
CA PHE A 177 -12.67 14.10 -14.54
C PHE A 177 -12.03 14.62 -15.82
N ASN A 178 -11.65 13.70 -16.72
CA ASN A 178 -11.03 14.03 -18.01
C ASN A 178 -11.97 14.89 -18.88
N LYS A 179 -13.23 14.45 -19.05
CA LYS A 179 -14.22 15.14 -19.89
C LYS A 179 -14.62 16.51 -19.36
N ALA A 180 -14.68 16.67 -18.04
CA ALA A 180 -15.08 17.91 -17.39
C ALA A 180 -13.95 18.94 -17.30
N GLY A 181 -12.72 18.57 -17.66
CA GLY A 181 -11.55 19.46 -17.60
C GLY A 181 -11.13 19.80 -16.16
N LEU A 182 -11.29 18.87 -15.21
CA LEU A 182 -11.02 19.13 -13.79
C LEU A 182 -9.54 19.29 -13.45
N LEU A 183 -8.63 18.93 -14.37
CA LEU A 183 -7.19 19.10 -14.19
C LEU A 183 -6.81 20.54 -13.84
N ASP A 184 -7.33 21.52 -14.57
CA ASP A 184 -6.97 22.93 -14.38
C ASP A 184 -7.36 23.42 -12.99
N MET A 185 -8.51 22.97 -12.47
CA MET A 185 -8.98 23.31 -11.12
C MET A 185 -8.09 22.69 -10.04
N VAL A 186 -7.70 21.40 -10.21
CA VAL A 186 -6.77 20.74 -9.26
C VAL A 186 -5.41 21.44 -9.27
N VAL A 187 -4.90 21.83 -10.43
CA VAL A 187 -3.63 22.57 -10.56
C VAL A 187 -3.73 23.95 -9.90
N GLN A 188 -4.85 24.66 -10.07
CA GLN A 188 -5.09 25.94 -9.40
C GLN A 188 -5.12 25.79 -7.87
N CYS A 189 -5.70 24.70 -7.33
CA CYS A 189 -5.63 24.38 -5.91
C CYS A 189 -4.20 24.05 -5.45
N LEU A 190 -3.39 23.40 -6.29
CA LEU A 190 -1.98 23.14 -5.98
C LEU A 190 -1.15 24.43 -5.87
N GLU A 191 -1.45 25.44 -6.70
CA GLU A 191 -0.78 26.74 -6.67
C GLU A 191 -0.96 27.48 -5.33
N THR A 192 -1.94 27.13 -4.49
CA THR A 192 -2.17 27.78 -3.19
C THR A 192 -1.13 27.44 -2.12
N HIS A 193 -0.19 26.53 -2.39
CA HIS A 193 0.81 26.03 -1.43
C HIS A 193 1.53 27.09 -0.58
N GLN A 194 1.72 28.31 -1.08
CA GLN A 194 2.37 29.40 -0.34
C GLN A 194 1.57 29.93 0.86
N HIS A 195 0.25 29.73 0.87
CA HIS A 195 -0.64 30.32 1.88
C HIS A 195 -1.71 29.34 2.39
N ASN A 196 -2.01 28.29 1.64
CA ASN A 196 -2.89 27.20 2.05
C ASN A 196 -2.24 25.85 1.69
N MET A 197 -1.45 25.35 2.63
CA MET A 197 -0.73 24.08 2.52
C MET A 197 -1.67 22.88 2.51
N GLU A 198 -2.76 22.92 3.29
CA GLU A 198 -3.70 21.81 3.42
C GLU A 198 -4.41 21.54 2.08
N LEU A 199 -4.94 22.58 1.44
CA LEU A 199 -5.54 22.48 0.11
C LEU A 199 -4.54 22.01 -0.95
N ALA A 200 -3.30 22.52 -0.89
CA ALA A 200 -2.26 22.14 -1.84
C ALA A 200 -1.86 20.66 -1.71
N ILE A 201 -1.78 20.12 -0.49
CA ILE A 201 -1.54 18.69 -0.23
C ILE A 201 -2.70 17.86 -0.78
N SER A 202 -3.95 18.22 -0.49
CA SER A 202 -5.14 17.55 -1.04
C SER A 202 -5.13 17.54 -2.57
N ALA A 203 -4.76 18.66 -3.19
CA ALA A 203 -4.63 18.78 -4.64
C ALA A 203 -3.49 17.93 -5.20
N ALA A 204 -2.34 17.87 -4.51
CA ALA A 204 -1.21 17.04 -4.91
C ALA A 204 -1.52 15.54 -4.80
N HIS A 205 -2.27 15.11 -3.78
CA HIS A 205 -2.77 13.75 -3.66
C HIS A 205 -3.68 13.39 -4.84
N CYS A 206 -4.68 14.23 -5.11
CA CYS A 206 -5.59 14.06 -6.23
C CYS A 206 -4.82 14.00 -7.56
N LEU A 207 -3.88 14.93 -7.79
CA LEU A 207 -3.10 15.01 -9.02
C LEU A 207 -2.21 13.78 -9.24
N HIS A 208 -1.56 13.31 -8.18
CA HIS A 208 -0.76 12.09 -8.24
C HIS A 208 -1.63 10.88 -8.61
N THR A 209 -2.82 10.74 -8.03
CA THR A 209 -3.78 9.67 -8.35
C THR A 209 -4.27 9.74 -9.79
N VAL A 210 -4.80 10.89 -10.24
CA VAL A 210 -5.43 10.97 -11.57
C VAL A 210 -4.44 10.88 -12.72
N THR A 211 -3.14 11.08 -12.46
CA THR A 211 -2.07 10.92 -13.45
C THR A 211 -1.55 9.49 -13.55
N GLU A 212 -1.85 8.62 -12.58
CA GLU A 212 -1.44 7.22 -12.57
C GLU A 212 -2.24 6.42 -13.62
N ASP A 213 -1.54 5.76 -14.55
CA ASP A 213 -2.10 4.91 -15.60
C ASP A 213 -3.30 5.54 -16.39
N ASN A 214 -3.29 6.87 -16.58
CA ASN A 214 -4.36 7.62 -17.25
C ASN A 214 -3.90 8.24 -18.59
N PRO A 215 -3.81 7.46 -19.69
CA PRO A 215 -3.27 7.94 -20.97
C PRO A 215 -4.11 9.05 -21.62
N GLU A 216 -5.41 9.16 -21.29
CA GLU A 216 -6.26 10.25 -21.77
C GLU A 216 -5.84 11.58 -21.15
N LEU A 217 -5.64 11.61 -19.83
CA LEU A 217 -5.16 12.81 -19.14
C LEU A 217 -3.74 13.18 -19.57
N LEU A 218 -2.83 12.20 -19.67
CA LEU A 218 -1.43 12.43 -20.05
C LEU A 218 -1.30 13.15 -21.41
N ARG A 219 -2.20 12.87 -22.37
CA ARG A 219 -2.25 13.58 -23.66
C ARG A 219 -2.65 15.05 -23.56
N SER A 220 -3.30 15.46 -22.47
CA SER A 220 -3.76 16.83 -22.24
C SER A 220 -2.77 17.70 -21.44
N ILE A 221 -1.70 17.09 -20.92
CA ILE A 221 -0.70 17.78 -20.10
C ILE A 221 0.05 18.82 -20.94
N ASN A 222 0.14 20.03 -20.40
CA ASN A 222 0.77 21.18 -21.04
C ASN A 222 1.90 21.76 -20.18
N SER A 223 2.63 22.74 -20.72
CA SER A 223 3.75 23.38 -20.03
C SER A 223 3.35 24.17 -18.77
N ALA A 224 2.10 24.62 -18.66
CA ALA A 224 1.65 25.34 -17.47
C ALA A 224 1.55 24.38 -16.27
N VAL A 225 0.90 23.22 -16.46
CA VAL A 225 0.81 22.17 -15.44
C VAL A 225 2.20 21.72 -14.98
N LEU A 226 3.10 21.47 -15.92
CA LEU A 226 4.49 21.07 -15.61
C LEU A 226 5.23 22.13 -14.79
N ARG A 227 5.05 23.42 -15.09
CA ARG A 227 5.69 24.50 -14.31
C ARG A 227 5.18 24.57 -12.88
N VAL A 228 3.90 24.29 -12.65
CA VAL A 228 3.35 24.26 -11.28
C VAL A 228 3.97 23.11 -10.50
N VAL A 229 3.95 21.89 -11.06
CA VAL A 229 4.57 20.71 -10.42
C VAL A 229 6.06 20.94 -10.14
N GLU A 230 6.80 21.52 -11.10
CA GLU A 230 8.22 21.87 -10.94
C GLU A 230 8.43 22.94 -9.85
N SER A 231 7.56 23.95 -9.76
CA SER A 231 7.65 24.98 -8.72
C SER A 231 7.48 24.41 -7.31
N VAL A 232 6.53 23.48 -7.14
CA VAL A 232 6.31 22.76 -5.88
C VAL A 232 7.52 21.92 -5.51
N LEU A 233 8.10 21.19 -6.46
CA LEU A 233 9.32 20.40 -6.25
C LEU A 233 10.52 21.22 -5.76
N LEU A 234 10.58 22.50 -6.16
CA LEU A 234 11.68 23.42 -5.86
C LEU A 234 11.45 24.27 -4.60
N THR A 235 10.37 24.05 -3.85
CA THR A 235 10.13 24.71 -2.56
C THR A 235 11.32 24.49 -1.60
N PRO A 236 11.85 25.55 -0.94
CA PRO A 236 13.02 25.42 -0.07
C PRO A 236 12.73 24.94 1.37
N GLU A 237 11.48 25.06 1.82
CA GLU A 237 11.04 24.76 3.19
C GLU A 237 11.28 23.29 3.55
N ARG A 238 11.51 22.99 4.84
CA ARG A 238 11.95 21.64 5.28
C ARG A 238 11.07 21.00 6.34
N ASP A 239 9.91 21.60 6.63
CA ASP A 239 8.90 20.91 7.43
C ASP A 239 8.35 19.67 6.70
N MET A 240 7.63 18.85 7.44
CA MET A 240 7.15 17.56 6.97
C MET A 240 6.01 17.73 5.96
N ALA A 241 5.18 18.77 6.12
CA ALA A 241 4.14 19.11 5.15
C ALA A 241 4.71 19.43 3.75
N HIS A 242 5.74 20.28 3.66
CA HIS A 242 6.44 20.55 2.39
C HIS A 242 7.18 19.32 1.87
N THR A 243 7.68 18.46 2.75
CA THR A 243 8.30 17.19 2.34
C THR A 243 7.30 16.24 1.70
N LEU A 244 6.09 16.11 2.26
CA LEU A 244 4.99 15.38 1.66
C LEU A 244 4.57 16.00 0.32
N LEU A 245 4.36 17.31 0.28
CA LEU A 245 3.95 18.02 -0.93
C LEU A 245 4.94 17.80 -2.08
N ARG A 246 6.26 17.93 -1.83
CA ARG A 246 7.30 17.64 -2.82
C ARG A 246 7.28 16.18 -3.26
N THR A 247 7.07 15.25 -2.33
CA THR A 247 7.01 13.81 -2.65
C THR A 247 5.85 13.49 -3.59
N LEU A 248 4.67 14.07 -3.36
CA LEU A 248 3.50 13.92 -4.24
C LEU A 248 3.72 14.55 -5.61
N ALA A 249 4.38 15.72 -5.65
CA ALA A 249 4.78 16.36 -6.90
C ALA A 249 5.82 15.52 -7.66
N ALA A 250 6.74 14.85 -6.96
CA ALA A 250 7.71 13.92 -7.55
C ALA A 250 7.03 12.69 -8.15
N GLY A 251 6.04 12.11 -7.46
CA GLY A 251 5.21 11.03 -7.98
C GLY A 251 4.41 11.44 -9.21
N THR A 252 3.80 12.63 -9.18
CA THR A 252 3.14 13.22 -10.35
C THR A 252 4.13 13.36 -11.52
N LEU A 253 5.31 13.94 -11.30
CA LEU A 253 6.32 14.12 -12.35
C LEU A 253 6.81 12.77 -12.91
N TRP A 254 6.91 11.74 -12.06
CA TRP A 254 7.19 10.36 -12.50
C TRP A 254 6.10 9.79 -13.40
N ASN A 255 4.82 9.99 -13.06
CA ASN A 255 3.70 9.58 -13.91
C ASN A 255 3.70 10.32 -15.26
N LEU A 256 4.12 11.58 -15.26
CA LEU A 256 4.23 12.42 -16.45
C LEU A 256 5.50 12.15 -17.30
N LYS A 257 6.39 11.24 -16.89
CA LYS A 257 7.72 11.05 -17.52
C LYS A 257 7.68 10.86 -19.04
N SER A 258 6.69 10.12 -19.54
CA SER A 258 6.51 9.85 -20.97
C SER A 258 6.02 11.06 -21.77
N SER A 259 5.44 12.05 -21.09
CA SER A 259 4.96 13.31 -21.68
C SER A 259 6.05 14.40 -21.72
N LEU A 260 7.18 14.17 -21.06
CA LEU A 260 8.31 15.10 -21.05
C LEU A 260 9.18 14.95 -22.30
N PRO A 261 9.72 16.05 -22.86
CA PRO A 261 10.74 15.98 -23.91
C PRO A 261 11.97 15.19 -23.42
N SER A 262 12.58 14.37 -24.28
CA SER A 262 13.72 13.51 -23.91
C SER A 262 14.88 14.27 -23.26
N ALA A 263 15.14 15.52 -23.68
CA ALA A 263 16.18 16.37 -23.08
C ALA A 263 15.94 16.70 -21.60
N ARG A 264 14.69 16.63 -21.12
CA ARG A 264 14.32 16.92 -19.72
C ARG A 264 14.10 15.67 -18.88
N GLN A 265 13.96 14.49 -19.50
CA GLN A 265 13.64 13.24 -18.79
C GLN A 265 14.71 12.87 -17.76
N ALA A 266 16.00 12.94 -18.12
CA ALA A 266 17.09 12.64 -17.19
C ALA A 266 17.15 13.63 -15.99
N GLN A 267 16.91 14.92 -16.26
CA GLN A 267 16.86 15.94 -15.21
C GLN A 267 15.66 15.74 -14.29
N ALA A 268 14.49 15.44 -14.85
CA ALA A 268 13.27 15.16 -14.09
C ALA A 268 13.46 13.90 -13.23
N LEU A 269 14.00 12.82 -13.80
CA LEU A 269 14.32 11.59 -13.07
C LEU A 269 15.25 11.87 -11.89
N ASN A 270 16.33 12.65 -12.11
CA ASN A 270 17.24 13.01 -11.04
C ASN A 270 16.55 13.83 -9.93
N ALA A 271 15.72 14.80 -10.31
CA ALA A 271 14.96 15.61 -9.35
C ALA A 271 13.99 14.73 -8.54
N VAL A 272 13.22 13.86 -9.20
CA VAL A 272 12.31 12.92 -8.55
C VAL A 272 13.08 12.08 -7.53
N VAL A 273 14.11 11.33 -7.96
CA VAL A 273 14.85 10.44 -7.06
C VAL A 273 15.54 11.22 -5.94
N SER A 274 16.03 12.43 -6.19
CA SER A 274 16.59 13.29 -5.14
C SER A 274 15.55 13.63 -4.07
N THR A 275 14.34 14.00 -4.47
CA THR A 275 13.22 14.26 -3.54
C THR A 275 12.86 13.02 -2.72
N LEU A 276 12.72 11.85 -3.37
CA LEU A 276 12.42 10.59 -2.66
C LEU A 276 13.55 10.26 -1.66
N SER A 277 14.79 10.43 -2.10
CA SER A 277 16.00 10.19 -1.30
C SER A 277 16.06 11.08 -0.05
N GLN A 278 15.63 12.34 -0.15
CA GLN A 278 15.55 13.27 0.98
C GLN A 278 14.44 12.89 1.97
N SER A 279 13.28 12.45 1.49
CA SER A 279 12.19 11.97 2.36
C SER A 279 12.62 10.74 3.17
N LEU A 280 13.32 9.79 2.53
CA LEU A 280 13.83 8.58 3.17
C LEU A 280 14.96 8.83 4.17
N ASP A 281 15.68 9.95 4.08
CA ASP A 281 16.74 10.31 5.05
C ASP A 281 16.21 10.72 6.42
N LEU A 282 14.94 11.13 6.52
CA LEU A 282 14.37 11.62 7.77
C LEU A 282 14.16 10.46 8.77
N ASP A 283 14.73 10.56 9.98
CA ASP A 283 14.63 9.52 10.99
C ASP A 283 13.33 9.66 11.81
N ALA A 284 12.29 8.92 11.40
CA ALA A 284 11.00 8.90 12.12
C ALA A 284 11.13 8.42 13.57
N GLY A 285 12.12 7.56 13.88
CA GLY A 285 12.36 7.09 15.25
C GLY A 285 12.87 8.18 16.19
N THR A 286 13.41 9.28 15.65
CA THR A 286 13.83 10.47 16.40
C THR A 286 12.78 11.58 16.32
N LEU A 287 12.28 11.86 15.12
CA LEU A 287 11.38 12.99 14.86
C LEU A 287 10.00 12.84 15.51
N ILE A 288 9.46 11.62 15.61
CA ILE A 288 8.15 11.40 16.24
C ILE A 288 8.17 11.73 17.74
N PRO A 289 9.14 11.23 18.54
CA PRO A 289 9.32 11.70 19.92
C PRO A 289 9.46 13.22 20.03
N GLU A 290 10.27 13.86 19.19
CA GLU A 290 10.48 15.31 19.21
C GLU A 290 9.18 16.09 18.93
N LEU A 291 8.39 15.65 17.95
CA LEU A 291 7.10 16.26 17.63
C LEU A 291 6.10 16.09 18.78
N ARG A 292 6.10 14.92 19.44
CA ARG A 292 5.23 14.70 20.59
C ARG A 292 5.62 15.58 21.78
N GLU A 293 6.92 15.71 22.06
CA GLU A 293 7.42 16.60 23.11
C GLU A 293 7.05 18.07 22.82
N ALA A 294 7.15 18.50 21.55
CA ALA A 294 6.74 19.83 21.13
C ALA A 294 5.23 20.07 21.35
N GLU A 295 4.38 19.09 21.02
CA GLU A 295 2.93 19.18 21.25
C GLU A 295 2.61 19.31 22.75
N GLU A 296 3.26 18.52 23.61
CA GLU A 296 3.07 18.61 25.06
C GLU A 296 3.49 19.96 25.63
N LEU A 297 4.60 20.52 25.12
CA LEU A 297 5.06 21.84 25.51
C LEU A 297 4.06 22.92 25.06
N HIS A 298 3.52 22.80 23.85
CA HIS A 298 2.50 23.71 23.33
C HIS A 298 1.24 23.68 24.21
N GLN A 299 0.74 22.48 24.52
CA GLN A 299 -0.44 22.28 25.38
C GLN A 299 -0.25 22.87 26.79
N ARG A 300 0.93 22.67 27.40
CA ARG A 300 1.25 23.26 28.72
C ARG A 300 1.29 24.78 28.67
N ASN A 301 1.87 25.37 27.63
CA ASN A 301 1.97 26.81 27.48
C ASN A 301 0.60 27.46 27.23
N THR A 302 -0.27 26.82 26.44
CA THR A 302 -1.65 27.30 26.24
C THR A 302 -2.51 27.15 27.49
N GLY A 303 -2.31 26.07 28.27
CA GLY A 303 -3.00 25.87 29.55
C GLY A 303 -2.59 26.91 30.60
N ALA A 304 -1.30 27.19 30.74
CA ALA A 304 -0.78 28.20 31.66
C ALA A 304 -1.21 29.64 31.30
N ALA A 305 -1.36 29.94 30.01
CA ALA A 305 -1.88 31.23 29.55
C ALA A 305 -3.37 31.41 29.93
N ALA A 306 -4.19 30.36 29.80
CA ALA A 306 -5.60 30.39 30.20
C ALA A 306 -5.78 30.55 31.72
N GLU A 307 -4.93 29.92 32.53
CA GLU A 307 -4.93 30.09 33.99
C GLU A 307 -4.48 31.50 34.44
N SER A 308 -3.53 32.11 33.71
CA SER A 308 -3.09 33.49 33.97
C SER A 308 -4.16 34.53 33.62
N GLU A 309 -5.00 34.29 32.61
CA GLU A 309 -6.13 35.16 32.27
C GLU A 309 -7.28 35.04 33.28
N GLN A 310 -7.51 33.84 33.83
CA GLN A 310 -8.50 33.62 34.89
C GLN A 310 -8.10 34.25 36.24
N GLN A 311 -6.80 34.32 36.56
CA GLN A 311 -6.32 35.04 37.75
C GLN A 311 -6.34 36.57 37.59
N ALA A 312 -6.34 37.09 36.36
CA ALA A 312 -6.46 38.53 36.09
C ALA A 312 -7.92 39.03 36.06
N ALA A 313 -8.89 38.12 35.87
CA ALA A 313 -10.32 38.44 35.88
C ALA A 313 -11.00 38.27 37.27
N GLY A 314 -10.25 37.83 38.29
CA GLY A 314 -10.75 37.59 39.65
C GLY A 314 -10.83 38.83 40.54
N GLY A 315 -11.30 39.96 40.02
CA GLY A 315 -11.48 41.20 40.77
C GLY A 315 -12.85 41.80 40.51
N GLU A 316 -13.72 41.69 41.53
CA GLU A 316 -15.00 42.41 41.71
C GLU A 316 -16.17 41.91 40.84
N GLU A 317 -17.07 41.10 41.41
CA GLU A 317 -18.46 41.51 41.70
C GLU A 317 -19.25 40.41 42.43
N GLU A 318 -20.21 40.88 43.22
CA GLU A 318 -20.87 40.24 44.35
C GLU A 318 -21.89 39.14 44.00
N GLU A 319 -22.12 38.28 44.99
CA GLU A 319 -23.16 37.25 45.07
C GLU A 319 -24.56 37.76 44.65
N MET A 320 -25.26 36.99 43.80
CA MET A 320 -26.64 36.57 44.07
C MET A 320 -26.98 35.26 43.35
N ILE A 321 -27.59 34.38 44.13
CA ILE A 321 -27.98 33.00 43.88
C ILE A 321 -29.27 32.97 43.06
N GLU A 322 -29.37 32.10 42.05
CA GLU A 322 -30.61 31.40 41.72
C GLU A 322 -30.30 30.05 41.03
N GLU A 323 -30.95 29.01 41.55
CA GLU A 323 -30.76 27.58 41.28
C GLU A 323 -31.44 27.17 39.97
N GLU A 324 -30.74 26.50 39.05
CA GLU A 324 -31.35 25.51 38.14
C GLU A 324 -30.40 24.33 37.89
N GLU A 325 -31.00 23.14 37.87
CA GLU A 325 -30.42 21.82 38.08
C GLU A 325 -29.46 21.33 36.98
N GLU A 326 -28.36 20.69 37.41
CA GLU A 326 -27.51 19.86 36.55
C GLU A 326 -28.20 18.54 36.14
N PRO A 327 -27.97 18.05 34.91
CA PRO A 327 -27.95 16.62 34.66
C PRO A 327 -26.50 16.11 34.49
N LYS A 328 -26.19 15.19 35.39
CA LYS A 328 -25.01 14.33 35.50
C LYS A 328 -24.48 13.80 34.15
N HIS A 329 -23.22 14.11 33.86
CA HIS A 329 -22.40 13.38 32.89
C HIS A 329 -22.33 11.89 33.25
N THR A 330 -22.99 11.04 32.47
CA THR A 330 -22.74 9.60 32.47
C THR A 330 -21.58 9.30 31.52
N LYS A 331 -20.47 8.85 32.11
CA LYS A 331 -19.32 8.29 31.40
C LYS A 331 -19.72 6.94 30.81
N ASN A 332 -19.93 6.89 29.49
CA ASN A 332 -19.90 5.63 28.74
C ASN A 332 -18.80 5.72 27.70
N GLY A 333 -17.67 5.07 28.01
CA GLY A 333 -16.61 4.80 27.06
C GLY A 333 -17.04 3.72 26.09
N ILE A 334 -16.95 4.02 24.81
CA ILE A 334 -16.85 3.02 23.74
C ILE A 334 -15.56 3.38 23.00
N ALA A 335 -14.58 2.49 23.10
CA ALA A 335 -13.31 2.58 22.40
C ALA A 335 -13.57 2.39 20.90
N ALA A 336 -13.39 3.46 20.12
CA ALA A 336 -13.35 3.40 18.67
C ALA A 336 -11.91 3.76 18.25
N ASP A 337 -11.21 2.76 17.71
CA ASP A 337 -9.87 2.84 17.12
C ASP A 337 -9.97 3.67 15.83
N ASN A 338 -9.68 4.97 15.95
CA ASN A 338 -9.97 6.00 14.96
C ASN A 338 -8.72 6.87 14.72
N ASP A 339 -7.85 6.46 13.79
CA ASP A 339 -6.68 7.23 13.36
C ASP A 339 -7.04 8.05 12.11
N PHE A 340 -7.42 9.31 12.32
CA PHE A 340 -7.87 10.24 11.29
C PHE A 340 -6.93 11.41 11.13
N SER A 341 -5.83 11.22 10.40
CA SER A 341 -4.85 12.29 10.22
C SER A 341 -5.37 13.51 9.44
N ASP A 342 -6.41 13.33 8.62
CA ASP A 342 -7.03 14.41 7.83
C ASP A 342 -8.27 15.02 8.50
N LEU A 343 -8.73 14.49 9.64
CA LEU A 343 -9.90 15.00 10.38
C LEU A 343 -9.51 15.68 11.70
N LEU A 344 -8.22 15.93 11.91
CA LEU A 344 -7.73 16.52 13.14
C LEU A 344 -8.22 17.97 13.25
N PRO A 345 -8.79 18.39 14.40
CA PRO A 345 -9.00 19.80 14.68
C PRO A 345 -7.71 20.59 14.41
N ARG A 346 -7.83 21.89 14.10
CA ARG A 346 -6.69 22.82 13.89
C ARG A 346 -5.69 22.89 15.07
N GLN A 347 -5.93 22.14 16.15
CA GLN A 347 -5.22 22.12 17.42
C GLN A 347 -4.14 21.01 17.51
N GLN A 348 -3.85 20.26 16.44
CA GLN A 348 -2.85 19.18 16.45
C GLN A 348 -1.84 19.31 15.29
N ALA A 349 -1.10 20.41 15.25
CA ALA A 349 -0.13 20.69 14.19
C ALA A 349 0.98 19.64 14.13
N GLU A 350 1.49 19.21 15.28
CA GLU A 350 2.60 18.25 15.39
C GLU A 350 2.20 16.84 14.92
N LEU A 351 0.95 16.44 15.18
CA LEU A 351 0.43 15.16 14.68
C LEU A 351 0.26 15.18 13.15
N ARG A 352 -0.12 16.33 12.57
CA ARG A 352 -0.16 16.51 11.11
C ARG A 352 1.24 16.44 10.50
N GLU A 353 2.24 17.05 11.15
CA GLU A 353 3.64 16.94 10.73
C GLU A 353 4.15 15.49 10.81
N ALA A 354 3.85 14.77 11.89
CA ALA A 354 4.21 13.36 12.03
C ALA A 354 3.54 12.48 10.95
N THR A 355 2.26 12.75 10.66
CA THR A 355 1.54 12.09 9.56
C THR A 355 2.20 12.40 8.23
N ALA A 356 2.51 13.66 7.95
CA ALA A 356 3.10 14.08 6.69
C ALA A 356 4.47 13.40 6.46
N LEU A 357 5.28 13.28 7.51
CA LEU A 357 6.56 12.56 7.48
C LEU A 357 6.37 11.10 7.05
N LEU A 358 5.51 10.35 7.74
CA LEU A 358 5.32 8.93 7.46
C LEU A 358 4.66 8.71 6.09
N THR A 359 3.72 9.58 5.70
CA THR A 359 3.06 9.53 4.40
C THR A 359 4.03 9.83 3.26
N ALA A 360 4.95 10.78 3.44
CA ALA A 360 6.00 11.07 2.47
C ALA A 360 6.94 9.87 2.29
N GLN A 361 7.33 9.21 3.39
CA GLN A 361 8.19 8.03 3.33
C GLN A 361 7.49 6.85 2.65
N GLN A 362 6.24 6.59 3.02
CA GLN A 362 5.42 5.57 2.39
C GLN A 362 5.30 5.80 0.88
N THR A 363 4.89 7.01 0.48
CA THR A 363 4.71 7.40 -0.93
C THR A 363 6.03 7.28 -1.70
N SER A 364 7.16 7.66 -1.08
CA SER A 364 8.48 7.53 -1.71
C SER A 364 8.83 6.08 -2.02
N LEU A 365 8.57 5.16 -1.09
CA LEU A 365 8.84 3.74 -1.27
C LEU A 365 7.96 3.14 -2.38
N GLU A 366 6.68 3.52 -2.44
CA GLU A 366 5.74 3.10 -3.48
C GLU A 366 6.17 3.60 -4.87
N ILE A 367 6.59 4.86 -4.98
CA ILE A 367 7.12 5.42 -6.24
C ILE A 367 8.38 4.65 -6.70
N ILE A 368 9.31 4.33 -5.78
CA ILE A 368 10.54 3.58 -6.13
C ILE A 368 10.19 2.17 -6.62
N VAL A 369 9.22 1.50 -6.02
CA VAL A 369 8.78 0.18 -6.50
C VAL A 369 8.17 0.30 -7.91
N ASN A 370 7.38 1.33 -8.16
CA ASN A 370 6.84 1.60 -9.49
C ASN A 370 7.96 1.89 -10.52
N MET A 371 9.07 2.50 -10.10
CA MET A 371 10.28 2.62 -10.95
C MET A 371 10.96 1.27 -11.25
N CYS A 372 10.79 0.28 -10.38
CA CYS A 372 11.32 -1.08 -10.56
C CYS A 372 10.43 -1.98 -11.42
N CYS A 373 9.29 -1.49 -11.91
CA CYS A 373 8.41 -2.23 -12.79
C CYS A 373 8.77 -1.95 -14.26
N SER A 374 8.94 -2.99 -15.08
CA SER A 374 9.16 -2.82 -16.52
C SER A 374 7.86 -2.40 -17.21
N ASP A 375 7.87 -1.26 -17.90
CA ASP A 375 6.75 -0.76 -18.73
C ASP A 375 6.62 -1.52 -20.08
N ASP A 376 7.46 -2.53 -20.35
CA ASP A 376 7.38 -3.31 -21.59
C ASP A 376 6.08 -4.15 -21.60
N PRO A 377 5.21 -3.99 -22.62
CA PRO A 377 4.15 -4.94 -22.85
C PRO A 377 4.82 -6.30 -23.00
N SER A 378 4.46 -7.28 -22.17
CA SER A 378 4.90 -8.64 -22.47
C SER A 378 4.50 -8.96 -23.89
N ASP A 379 5.34 -9.75 -24.53
CA ASP A 379 5.13 -10.51 -25.77
C ASP A 379 3.82 -11.35 -25.77
N ASP A 380 2.82 -11.07 -24.93
CA ASP A 380 1.56 -11.79 -24.77
C ASP A 380 0.59 -11.62 -25.97
N GLU A 381 1.05 -11.06 -27.10
CA GLU A 381 0.43 -11.24 -28.42
C GLU A 381 1.01 -12.49 -29.14
N TRP A 382 1.25 -13.58 -28.42
CA TRP A 382 1.29 -14.90 -29.08
C TRP A 382 -0.14 -15.33 -29.31
N GLU A 383 -0.63 -15.10 -30.53
CA GLU A 383 -1.95 -15.51 -30.98
C GLU A 383 -2.27 -16.95 -30.54
N GLU A 384 -3.46 -17.11 -29.96
CA GLU A 384 -4.05 -18.42 -29.64
C GLU A 384 -4.30 -19.21 -30.93
N GLU A 385 -3.33 -20.00 -31.39
CA GLU A 385 -3.65 -21.20 -32.16
C GLU A 385 -3.66 -22.41 -31.24
N SER A 386 -4.76 -22.51 -30.49
CA SER A 386 -5.22 -23.75 -29.89
C SER A 386 -5.65 -24.72 -31.00
N SER A 387 -4.71 -25.51 -31.49
CA SER A 387 -4.99 -26.68 -32.34
C SER A 387 -4.82 -27.95 -31.52
N SER A 388 -5.97 -28.50 -31.11
CA SER A 388 -6.09 -29.87 -30.62
C SER A 388 -5.67 -30.88 -31.68
N ASP A 389 -4.65 -31.70 -31.42
CA ASP A 389 -4.75 -33.14 -31.68
C ASP A 389 -3.71 -33.93 -30.86
N GLU A 390 -4.17 -35.03 -30.26
CA GLU A 390 -3.34 -35.99 -29.55
C GLU A 390 -2.83 -37.02 -30.56
N SER A 391 -1.56 -36.92 -30.98
CA SER A 391 -0.86 -38.08 -31.52
C SER A 391 0.65 -38.01 -31.28
N ASP A 392 1.10 -38.98 -30.50
CA ASP A 392 2.48 -39.47 -30.36
C ASP A 392 3.10 -39.81 -31.74
N LEU A 393 4.37 -39.44 -31.98
CA LEU A 393 5.42 -40.17 -32.75
C LEU A 393 6.54 -39.27 -33.30
N GLY A 394 7.78 -39.49 -32.83
CA GLY A 394 8.98 -39.53 -33.68
C GLY A 394 9.79 -38.23 -33.92
N PRO A 395 11.10 -38.36 -34.27
CA PRO A 395 12.16 -37.48 -33.74
C PRO A 395 12.78 -36.51 -34.76
N ASP A 396 13.68 -35.66 -34.24
CA ASP A 396 14.62 -34.74 -34.90
C ASP A 396 14.09 -33.36 -35.34
N GLY A 397 14.46 -32.38 -34.52
CA GLY A 397 14.51 -30.96 -34.86
C GLY A 397 15.62 -30.30 -34.06
N LEU A 398 16.86 -30.46 -34.52
CA LEU A 398 18.01 -29.69 -34.06
C LEU A 398 17.72 -28.19 -34.18
N CYS A 399 17.59 -27.50 -33.05
CA CYS A 399 17.88 -26.08 -32.97
C CYS A 399 19.00 -25.90 -31.95
N ASP A 400 20.20 -25.84 -32.51
CA ASP A 400 21.46 -25.57 -31.85
C ASP A 400 21.52 -24.09 -31.39
N GLY A 401 22.08 -23.89 -30.20
CA GLY A 401 22.82 -22.68 -29.80
C GLY A 401 22.18 -21.30 -29.97
N VAL A 402 21.31 -20.89 -29.04
CA VAL A 402 21.33 -19.52 -28.48
C VAL A 402 21.07 -19.57 -26.97
N SER A 403 21.96 -20.24 -26.23
CA SER A 403 22.15 -19.93 -24.82
C SER A 403 22.95 -18.62 -24.74
N ASN A 404 22.42 -17.63 -24.01
CA ASN A 404 23.03 -16.33 -23.65
C ASN A 404 22.54 -15.07 -24.41
N LEU A 405 21.24 -14.81 -24.48
CA LEU A 405 20.77 -13.44 -24.67
C LEU A 405 19.78 -13.02 -23.58
N MET A 406 20.07 -11.84 -23.03
CA MET A 406 19.29 -10.99 -22.11
C MET A 406 19.45 -11.27 -20.60
N SER A 407 20.30 -10.43 -20.01
CA SER A 407 20.49 -10.24 -18.57
C SER A 407 19.14 -10.09 -17.84
N PRO A 408 18.93 -10.66 -16.64
CA PRO A 408 17.66 -10.59 -15.92
C PRO A 408 17.38 -9.23 -15.25
N LEU A 409 18.16 -8.19 -15.55
CA LEU A 409 18.09 -6.87 -14.90
C LEU A 409 17.13 -5.98 -15.68
N CYS A 410 15.94 -5.75 -15.12
CA CYS A 410 14.79 -5.13 -15.82
C CYS A 410 14.74 -3.59 -15.72
N LEU A 411 15.77 -2.94 -15.17
CA LEU A 411 15.83 -1.48 -15.01
C LEU A 411 16.58 -0.81 -16.18
N SER A 412 16.09 0.35 -16.63
CA SER A 412 16.85 1.18 -17.55
C SER A 412 18.14 1.66 -16.87
N ALA A 413 19.23 1.82 -17.64
CA ALA A 413 20.52 2.25 -17.10
C ALA A 413 20.45 3.61 -16.38
N GLU A 414 19.54 4.49 -16.83
CA GLU A 414 19.30 5.81 -16.24
C GLU A 414 18.66 5.70 -14.86
N ILE A 415 17.61 4.88 -14.72
CA ILE A 415 16.94 4.64 -13.42
C ILE A 415 17.92 3.97 -12.48
N HIS A 416 18.57 2.90 -12.93
CA HIS A 416 19.57 2.18 -12.15
C HIS A 416 20.67 3.12 -11.62
N GLY A 417 21.31 3.89 -12.51
CA GLY A 417 22.36 4.83 -12.13
C GLY A 417 21.87 5.90 -11.15
N THR A 418 20.66 6.42 -11.33
CA THR A 418 20.11 7.47 -10.47
C THR A 418 19.78 6.95 -9.06
N LEU A 419 19.23 5.74 -8.94
CA LEU A 419 18.95 5.10 -7.65
C LEU A 419 20.23 4.83 -6.85
N ILE A 420 21.29 4.36 -7.52
CA ILE A 420 22.60 4.13 -6.91
C ILE A 420 23.26 5.44 -6.47
N ASN A 421 23.26 6.46 -7.33
CA ASN A 421 23.87 7.76 -7.01
C ASN A 421 23.25 8.43 -5.77
N HIS A 422 22.00 8.09 -5.44
CA HIS A 422 21.28 8.59 -4.27
C HIS A 422 21.25 7.62 -3.09
N ASN A 423 22.01 6.52 -3.14
CA ASN A 423 22.09 5.47 -2.12
C ASN A 423 20.71 4.91 -1.72
N ILE A 424 19.78 4.80 -2.68
CA ILE A 424 18.41 4.34 -2.41
C ILE A 424 18.39 2.95 -1.77
N PRO A 425 19.18 1.94 -2.21
CA PRO A 425 19.17 0.62 -1.57
C PRO A 425 19.53 0.66 -0.08
N GLU A 426 20.52 1.46 0.32
CA GLU A 426 20.93 1.60 1.72
C GLU A 426 19.82 2.28 2.55
N LYS A 427 19.21 3.33 2.01
CA LYS A 427 18.12 4.07 2.67
C LYS A 427 16.88 3.21 2.84
N VAL A 428 16.52 2.44 1.81
CA VAL A 428 15.41 1.49 1.87
C VAL A 428 15.68 0.42 2.92
N LEU A 429 16.89 -0.14 2.97
CA LEU A 429 17.26 -1.14 3.97
C LEU A 429 17.11 -0.59 5.40
N LYS A 430 17.57 0.64 5.67
CA LYS A 430 17.38 1.29 6.99
C LYS A 430 15.90 1.44 7.36
N LYS A 431 15.03 1.69 6.38
CA LYS A 431 13.58 1.81 6.61
C LYS A 431 12.87 0.49 6.90
N THR A 432 13.55 -0.65 6.73
CA THR A 432 13.01 -1.96 7.13
C THR A 432 13.20 -2.27 8.62
N GLU A 433 13.95 -1.45 9.36
CA GLU A 433 14.16 -1.64 10.80
C GLU A 433 12.85 -1.57 11.58
N ILE A 434 12.77 -2.33 12.69
CA ILE A 434 11.63 -2.27 13.61
C ILE A 434 11.56 -0.85 14.17
N PRO A 435 10.36 -0.22 14.20
CA PRO A 435 10.20 1.11 14.79
C PRO A 435 10.83 1.19 16.19
N ARG A 436 11.60 2.27 16.44
CA ARG A 436 12.29 2.45 17.71
C ARG A 436 11.31 2.40 18.87
N LYS A 437 11.72 1.73 19.95
CA LYS A 437 10.88 1.52 21.13
C LYS A 437 10.42 2.84 21.73
N GLU A 438 11.29 3.84 21.75
CA GLU A 438 11.00 5.19 22.25
C GLU A 438 9.84 5.83 21.47
N ALA A 439 9.89 5.80 20.13
CA ALA A 439 8.82 6.33 19.29
C ALA A 439 7.49 5.58 19.49
N VAL A 440 7.54 4.25 19.59
CA VAL A 440 6.36 3.42 19.84
C VAL A 440 5.75 3.69 21.23
N ASP A 441 6.58 3.78 22.25
CA ASP A 441 6.14 3.98 23.63
C ASP A 441 5.51 5.38 23.82
N VAL A 442 6.08 6.40 23.18
CA VAL A 442 5.54 7.77 23.17
C VAL A 442 4.18 7.82 22.47
N CYS A 443 4.02 7.13 21.33
CA CYS A 443 2.74 7.05 20.64
C CYS A 443 1.68 6.28 21.44
N ARG A 444 2.06 5.19 22.11
CA ARG A 444 1.13 4.36 22.90
C ARG A 444 0.55 5.09 24.11
N GLN A 445 1.28 6.07 24.66
CA GLN A 445 0.84 6.83 25.83
C GLN A 445 -0.29 7.81 25.54
N ASN A 446 -0.57 8.12 24.27
CA ASN A 446 -1.62 9.05 23.88
C ASN A 446 -2.51 8.45 22.78
N SER A 447 -3.82 8.39 23.03
CA SER A 447 -4.78 7.81 22.08
C SER A 447 -4.83 8.52 20.72
N SER A 448 -4.51 9.83 20.63
CA SER A 448 -4.44 10.52 19.32
C SER A 448 -3.19 10.14 18.51
N TRP A 449 -2.13 9.64 19.16
CA TRP A 449 -0.88 9.24 18.50
C TRP A 449 -0.78 7.73 18.27
N GLU A 450 -1.65 6.93 18.89
CA GLU A 450 -1.62 5.47 18.80
C GLU A 450 -1.61 4.98 17.34
N GLY A 451 -2.35 5.67 16.45
CA GLY A 451 -2.37 5.41 15.02
C GLY A 451 -1.01 5.50 14.31
N MET A 452 -0.10 6.34 14.81
CA MET A 452 1.25 6.48 14.24
C MET A 452 2.06 5.19 14.33
N ILE A 453 1.75 4.29 15.27
CA ILE A 453 2.38 2.97 15.36
C ILE A 453 2.09 2.17 14.09
N LYS A 454 0.80 2.11 13.68
CA LYS A 454 0.39 1.43 12.45
C LYS A 454 1.00 2.07 11.21
N LYS A 455 1.10 3.41 11.17
CA LYS A 455 1.75 4.13 10.05
C LYS A 455 3.25 3.85 9.96
N MET A 456 3.97 3.80 11.10
CA MET A 456 5.40 3.41 11.12
C MET A 456 5.59 1.96 10.64
N GLN A 457 4.74 1.03 11.08
CA GLN A 457 4.75 -0.35 10.62
C GLN A 457 4.46 -0.45 9.11
N ARG A 458 3.54 0.37 8.59
CA ARG A 458 3.28 0.44 7.14
C ARG A 458 4.50 0.93 6.35
N VAL A 459 5.21 1.95 6.83
CA VAL A 459 6.47 2.39 6.20
C VAL A 459 7.47 1.24 6.18
N GLN A 460 7.57 0.47 7.27
CA GLN A 460 8.42 -0.72 7.34
C GLN A 460 8.02 -1.79 6.30
N SER A 461 6.73 -2.15 6.21
CA SER A 461 6.24 -3.12 5.22
C SER A 461 6.47 -2.64 3.79
N ARG A 462 6.21 -1.37 3.49
CA ARG A 462 6.50 -0.78 2.16
C ARG A 462 8.00 -0.76 1.85
N ALA A 463 8.85 -0.55 2.86
CA ALA A 463 10.29 -0.59 2.68
C ALA A 463 10.77 -2.01 2.35
N LEU A 464 10.17 -3.03 2.97
CA LEU A 464 10.43 -4.43 2.67
C LEU A 464 9.99 -4.80 1.24
N THR A 465 8.81 -4.35 0.79
CA THR A 465 8.41 -4.56 -0.61
C THR A 465 9.29 -3.80 -1.61
N CYS A 466 9.76 -2.62 -1.23
CA CYS A 466 10.73 -1.86 -2.01
C CYS A 466 12.08 -2.58 -2.10
N LEU A 467 12.57 -3.12 -0.98
CA LEU A 467 13.78 -3.94 -0.95
C LEU A 467 13.63 -5.18 -1.85
N HIS A 468 12.50 -5.88 -1.76
CA HIS A 468 12.18 -7.00 -2.65
C HIS A 468 12.31 -6.61 -4.14
N SER A 469 11.76 -5.45 -4.50
CA SER A 469 11.75 -4.95 -5.88
C SER A 469 13.15 -4.57 -6.38
N LEU A 470 13.94 -3.89 -5.54
CA LEU A 470 15.32 -3.54 -5.85
C LEU A 470 16.19 -4.79 -6.00
N VAL A 471 16.11 -5.74 -5.07
CA VAL A 471 16.86 -7.00 -5.13
C VAL A 471 16.46 -7.82 -6.36
N SER A 472 15.19 -7.79 -6.76
CA SER A 472 14.73 -8.56 -7.92
C SER A 472 15.17 -7.96 -9.27
N THR A 473 15.59 -6.70 -9.31
CA THR A 473 15.84 -5.96 -10.56
C THR A 473 17.26 -5.43 -10.73
N MET A 474 18.07 -5.42 -9.65
CA MET A 474 19.45 -4.95 -9.63
C MET A 474 20.44 -6.11 -9.48
N ASP A 475 21.70 -5.89 -9.83
CA ASP A 475 22.76 -6.87 -9.62
C ASP A 475 23.39 -6.78 -8.23
N ALA A 476 24.09 -7.84 -7.84
CA ALA A 476 24.71 -7.95 -6.52
C ALA A 476 25.76 -6.86 -6.24
N ASP A 477 26.53 -6.42 -7.23
CA ASP A 477 27.61 -5.44 -7.03
C ASP A 477 27.01 -4.05 -6.78
N SER A 478 25.95 -3.72 -7.54
CA SER A 478 25.16 -2.49 -7.34
C SER A 478 24.50 -2.42 -5.96
N LEU A 479 24.21 -3.57 -5.33
CA LEU A 479 23.64 -3.66 -3.98
C LEU A 479 24.70 -3.73 -2.86
N GLY A 480 25.97 -3.45 -3.17
CA GLY A 480 27.07 -3.43 -2.19
C GLY A 480 27.83 -4.76 -2.06
N GLY A 481 27.59 -5.71 -2.97
CA GLY A 481 28.32 -6.98 -3.06
C GLY A 481 27.94 -7.98 -1.97
N ALA A 482 28.73 -9.05 -1.87
CA ALA A 482 28.41 -10.21 -1.03
C ALA A 482 28.23 -9.87 0.46
N ALA A 483 29.06 -8.98 1.00
CA ALA A 483 29.00 -8.59 2.41
C ALA A 483 27.68 -7.85 2.74
N ALA A 484 27.25 -6.94 1.86
CA ALA A 484 26.00 -6.20 2.03
C ALA A 484 24.79 -7.13 1.93
N LEU A 485 24.79 -8.05 0.96
CA LEU A 485 23.71 -9.05 0.81
C LEU A 485 23.60 -9.97 2.03
N GLN A 486 24.73 -10.43 2.58
CA GLN A 486 24.75 -11.23 3.81
C GLN A 486 24.24 -10.45 5.02
N ALA A 487 24.66 -9.20 5.17
CA ALA A 487 24.17 -8.34 6.26
C ALA A 487 22.66 -8.10 6.15
N ALA A 488 22.16 -7.82 4.95
CA ALA A 488 20.73 -7.66 4.71
C ALA A 488 19.96 -8.96 5.01
N ALA A 489 20.50 -10.13 4.65
CA ALA A 489 19.82 -11.40 4.88
C ALA A 489 19.79 -11.76 6.38
N GLN A 490 20.86 -11.44 7.11
CA GLN A 490 20.88 -11.57 8.57
C GLN A 490 19.91 -10.60 9.26
N HIS A 491 19.78 -9.38 8.73
CA HIS A 491 18.80 -8.40 9.21
C HIS A 491 17.37 -8.92 9.03
N LEU A 492 16.98 -9.32 7.82
CA LEU A 492 15.63 -9.86 7.55
C LEU A 492 15.35 -11.13 8.37
N SER A 493 16.35 -11.99 8.56
CA SER A 493 16.24 -13.15 9.45
C SER A 493 15.94 -12.73 10.90
N THR A 494 16.60 -11.69 11.41
CA THR A 494 16.32 -11.14 12.75
C THR A 494 14.91 -10.55 12.84
N LEU A 495 14.39 -9.93 11.78
CA LEU A 495 13.02 -9.40 11.77
C LEU A 495 11.96 -10.50 11.93
N VAL A 496 12.18 -11.67 11.31
CA VAL A 496 11.22 -12.79 11.35
C VAL A 496 11.41 -13.67 12.59
N PHE A 497 12.66 -13.94 12.97
CA PHE A 497 13.01 -14.94 13.99
C PHE A 497 13.63 -14.37 15.27
N GLY A 498 13.76 -13.04 15.38
CA GLY A 498 14.35 -12.39 16.56
C GLY A 498 13.41 -12.36 17.77
N ALA A 499 12.10 -12.47 17.55
CA ALA A 499 11.10 -12.59 18.61
C ALA A 499 10.79 -14.06 18.94
N ALA A 500 10.26 -14.31 20.14
CA ALA A 500 9.88 -15.66 20.58
C ALA A 500 8.77 -16.29 19.73
N GLU A 501 7.91 -15.45 19.15
CA GLU A 501 6.86 -15.83 18.21
C GLU A 501 7.03 -15.05 16.90
N ILE A 502 6.67 -15.71 15.79
CA ILE A 502 6.68 -15.07 14.47
C ILE A 502 5.58 -14.00 14.42
N PRO A 503 5.87 -12.80 13.89
CA PRO A 503 4.87 -11.74 13.71
C PRO A 503 3.64 -12.26 12.97
N LYS A 504 2.44 -11.84 13.37
CA LYS A 504 1.17 -12.28 12.78
C LYS A 504 0.58 -11.30 11.77
N ASP A 505 1.16 -10.11 11.66
CA ASP A 505 0.70 -9.10 10.71
C ASP A 505 0.95 -9.58 9.27
N GLU A 506 -0.14 -9.76 8.53
CA GLU A 506 -0.11 -10.38 7.20
C GLU A 506 0.65 -9.55 6.18
N GLU A 507 0.44 -8.22 6.17
CA GLU A 507 1.10 -7.28 5.26
C GLU A 507 2.62 -7.29 5.50
N PHE A 508 3.04 -7.23 6.76
CA PHE A 508 4.44 -7.35 7.15
C PHE A 508 5.03 -8.71 6.76
N LEU A 509 4.34 -9.81 7.06
CA LEU A 509 4.80 -11.15 6.72
C LEU A 509 4.98 -11.33 5.21
N GLU A 510 4.01 -10.90 4.41
CA GLU A 510 4.10 -10.95 2.96
C GLU A 510 5.31 -10.17 2.46
N ALA A 511 5.52 -8.95 2.96
CA ALA A 511 6.62 -8.10 2.55
C ALA A 511 7.99 -8.67 2.95
N VAL A 512 8.16 -9.08 4.21
CA VAL A 512 9.45 -9.58 4.72
C VAL A 512 9.84 -10.92 4.10
N ILE A 513 8.88 -11.83 3.93
CA ILE A 513 9.14 -13.15 3.32
C ILE A 513 9.41 -13.00 1.82
N SER A 514 8.73 -12.08 1.13
CA SER A 514 9.04 -11.76 -0.28
C SER A 514 10.45 -11.20 -0.44
N ALA A 515 10.84 -10.24 0.41
CA ALA A 515 12.18 -9.66 0.41
C ALA A 515 13.26 -10.70 0.72
N MET A 516 13.03 -11.54 1.74
CA MET A 516 13.94 -12.62 2.12
C MET A 516 14.10 -13.63 1.00
N ARG A 517 13.01 -14.03 0.32
CA ARG A 517 13.08 -14.91 -0.85
C ARG A 517 13.94 -14.34 -1.97
N SER A 518 13.68 -13.11 -2.40
CA SER A 518 14.47 -12.47 -3.47
C SER A 518 15.95 -12.36 -3.12
N LEU A 519 16.25 -12.06 -1.85
CA LEU A 519 17.62 -11.92 -1.37
C LEU A 519 18.36 -13.26 -1.32
N LEU A 520 17.73 -14.30 -0.79
CA LEU A 520 18.31 -15.64 -0.77
C LEU A 520 18.50 -16.20 -2.18
N GLN A 521 17.57 -15.91 -3.09
CA GLN A 521 17.71 -16.28 -4.51
C GLN A 521 18.95 -15.62 -5.13
N MET A 522 19.17 -14.33 -4.85
CA MET A 522 20.35 -13.61 -5.32
C MET A 522 21.64 -14.19 -4.72
N ILE A 523 21.67 -14.40 -3.40
CA ILE A 523 22.80 -15.00 -2.67
C ILE A 523 23.16 -16.37 -3.28
N ALA A 524 22.17 -17.23 -3.47
CA ALA A 524 22.35 -18.55 -4.07
C ALA A 524 22.88 -18.47 -5.51
N SER A 525 22.35 -17.55 -6.33
CA SER A 525 22.80 -17.37 -7.73
C SER A 525 24.26 -16.93 -7.86
N LYS A 526 24.79 -16.28 -6.82
CA LYS A 526 26.18 -15.80 -6.75
C LYS A 526 27.09 -16.73 -5.95
N ASN A 527 26.60 -17.88 -5.49
CA ASN A 527 27.30 -18.81 -4.60
C ASN A 527 27.86 -18.13 -3.33
N ILE A 528 27.12 -17.16 -2.79
CA ILE A 528 27.46 -16.52 -1.52
C ILE A 528 26.96 -17.44 -0.39
N THR A 529 27.75 -17.58 0.67
CA THR A 529 27.39 -18.43 1.82
C THR A 529 26.08 -17.98 2.46
N GLN A 530 25.18 -18.93 2.67
CA GLN A 530 23.85 -18.69 3.22
C GLN A 530 23.89 -18.39 4.72
N CYS A 531 22.92 -17.62 5.20
CA CYS A 531 22.84 -17.13 6.58
C CYS A 531 21.71 -17.77 7.43
N MET A 532 20.97 -18.76 6.91
CA MET A 532 19.84 -19.36 7.62
C MET A 532 20.23 -20.67 8.30
N THR A 533 19.80 -20.85 9.55
CA THR A 533 19.99 -22.10 10.29
C THR A 533 18.89 -23.12 9.96
N PRO A 534 19.14 -24.43 10.13
CA PRO A 534 18.11 -25.46 9.97
C PRO A 534 16.85 -25.20 10.83
N GLN A 535 17.03 -24.65 12.04
CA GLN A 535 15.92 -24.30 12.93
C GLN A 535 15.07 -23.17 12.37
N GLN A 536 15.68 -22.13 11.80
CA GLN A 536 14.95 -21.02 11.16
C GLN A 536 14.14 -21.50 9.94
N LEU A 537 14.68 -22.44 9.16
CA LEU A 537 13.98 -23.05 8.03
C LEU A 537 12.76 -23.87 8.48
N MET A 538 12.89 -24.63 9.58
CA MET A 538 11.77 -25.38 10.16
C MET A 538 10.69 -24.43 10.68
N SER A 539 11.05 -23.38 11.43
CA SER A 539 10.10 -22.36 11.89
C SER A 539 9.40 -21.66 10.73
N LEU A 540 10.13 -21.36 9.64
CA LEU A 540 9.54 -20.79 8.41
C LEU A 540 8.56 -21.75 7.75
N SER A 541 8.90 -23.03 7.66
CA SER A 541 8.03 -24.07 7.10
C SER A 541 6.75 -24.23 7.92
N GLU A 542 6.84 -24.22 9.25
CA GLU A 542 5.67 -24.30 10.13
C GLU A 542 4.78 -23.06 9.98
N ALA A 543 5.37 -21.87 9.93
CA ALA A 543 4.64 -20.63 9.70
C ALA A 543 3.93 -20.63 8.35
N ALA A 544 4.61 -21.09 7.29
CA ALA A 544 4.03 -21.22 5.96
C ALA A 544 2.80 -22.12 5.95
N THR A 545 2.82 -23.25 6.67
CA THR A 545 1.67 -24.17 6.69
C THR A 545 0.46 -23.66 7.47
N ARG A 546 0.62 -22.61 8.29
CA ARG A 546 -0.42 -22.07 9.16
C ARG A 546 -0.93 -20.69 8.73
N CYS A 547 -0.33 -20.07 7.72
CA CYS A 547 -0.70 -18.75 7.25
C CYS A 547 -1.79 -18.84 6.17
N ASP A 548 -2.87 -18.07 6.32
CA ASP A 548 -3.98 -18.08 5.36
C ASP A 548 -3.64 -17.37 4.04
N VAL A 549 -2.65 -16.47 4.08
CA VAL A 549 -2.13 -15.73 2.91
C VAL A 549 -1.36 -16.64 1.96
N VAL A 550 -1.93 -16.90 0.78
CA VAL A 550 -1.36 -17.78 -0.26
C VAL A 550 0.04 -17.32 -0.68
N SER A 551 0.27 -16.03 -0.88
CA SER A 551 1.58 -15.49 -1.33
C SER A 551 2.68 -15.73 -0.30
N VAL A 552 2.39 -15.59 1.00
CA VAL A 552 3.32 -15.93 2.08
C VAL A 552 3.70 -17.40 2.01
N ARG A 553 2.72 -18.30 1.82
CA ARG A 553 2.97 -19.74 1.69
C ARG A 553 3.84 -20.07 0.49
N VAL A 554 3.52 -19.52 -0.69
CA VAL A 554 4.33 -19.68 -1.92
C VAL A 554 5.76 -19.21 -1.68
N ASN A 555 5.95 -18.02 -1.11
CA ASN A 555 7.29 -17.46 -0.90
C ASN A 555 8.11 -18.27 0.11
N ALA A 556 7.48 -18.76 1.18
CA ALA A 556 8.17 -19.59 2.18
C ALA A 556 8.59 -20.95 1.62
N VAL A 557 7.74 -21.59 0.81
CA VAL A 557 8.06 -22.82 0.09
C VAL A 557 9.22 -22.61 -0.88
N ALA A 558 9.23 -21.50 -1.61
CA ALA A 558 10.34 -21.13 -2.49
C ALA A 558 11.65 -20.94 -1.72
N ILE A 559 11.62 -20.32 -0.52
CA ILE A 559 12.81 -20.19 0.33
C ILE A 559 13.36 -21.57 0.73
N LEU A 560 12.50 -22.53 1.05
CA LEU A 560 12.93 -23.91 1.32
C LEU A 560 13.60 -24.54 0.09
N GLY A 561 13.05 -24.32 -1.10
CA GLY A 561 13.62 -24.77 -2.37
C GLY A 561 15.02 -24.19 -2.63
N ILE A 562 15.16 -22.86 -2.56
CA ILE A 562 16.42 -22.14 -2.74
C ILE A 562 17.48 -22.64 -1.75
N THR A 563 17.10 -22.74 -0.48
CA THR A 563 17.99 -23.18 0.59
C THR A 563 18.42 -24.63 0.39
N GLY A 564 17.47 -25.53 0.14
CA GLY A 564 17.78 -26.94 -0.06
C GLY A 564 18.67 -27.18 -1.29
N SER A 565 18.47 -26.45 -2.39
CA SER A 565 19.32 -26.55 -3.58
C SER A 565 20.78 -26.10 -3.33
N THR A 566 20.97 -25.19 -2.36
CA THR A 566 22.30 -24.74 -1.93
C THR A 566 22.93 -25.80 -1.02
N LEU A 567 22.19 -26.27 -0.01
CA LEU A 567 22.64 -27.30 0.93
C LEU A 567 22.94 -28.64 0.26
N ALA A 568 22.25 -28.99 -0.84
CA ALA A 568 22.49 -30.20 -1.64
C ALA A 568 23.95 -30.36 -2.11
N LYS A 569 24.68 -29.23 -2.22
CA LYS A 569 26.07 -29.17 -2.67
C LYS A 569 27.08 -29.16 -1.51
N GLU A 570 26.61 -29.03 -0.27
CA GLU A 570 27.43 -28.99 0.94
C GLU A 570 27.42 -30.33 1.65
N LYS A 571 28.58 -30.78 2.14
CA LYS A 571 28.70 -32.08 2.82
C LYS A 571 28.04 -32.05 4.20
N GLY A 572 27.43 -33.17 4.60
CA GLY A 572 26.83 -33.35 5.92
C GLY A 572 25.45 -32.71 6.09
N THR A 573 24.76 -32.39 4.99
CA THR A 573 23.46 -31.72 5.00
C THR A 573 22.28 -32.67 4.76
N ALA A 574 22.50 -33.97 4.50
CA ALA A 574 21.44 -34.94 4.20
C ALA A 574 20.29 -34.97 5.21
N GLU A 575 20.55 -34.78 6.51
CA GLU A 575 19.48 -34.71 7.52
C GLU A 575 18.58 -33.48 7.35
N THR A 576 19.19 -32.33 7.05
CA THR A 576 18.45 -31.08 6.80
C THR A 576 17.66 -31.17 5.49
N LEU A 577 18.25 -31.78 4.45
CA LEU A 577 17.56 -32.03 3.18
C LEU A 577 16.38 -33.01 3.33
N GLN A 578 16.48 -33.99 4.22
CA GLN A 578 15.34 -34.87 4.55
C GLN A 578 14.20 -34.08 5.21
N MET A 579 14.52 -33.18 6.14
CA MET A 579 13.51 -32.31 6.76
C MET A 579 12.83 -31.40 5.73
N ILE A 580 13.61 -30.72 4.89
CA ILE A 580 13.11 -29.88 3.79
C ILE A 580 12.24 -30.70 2.82
N GLY A 581 12.72 -31.86 2.38
CA GLY A 581 12.01 -32.72 1.44
C GLY A 581 10.67 -33.23 2.00
N ASN A 582 10.62 -33.63 3.27
CA ASN A 582 9.38 -34.04 3.92
C ASN A 582 8.38 -32.87 4.05
N ALA A 583 8.86 -31.67 4.39
CA ALA A 583 8.02 -30.47 4.46
C ALA A 583 7.42 -30.14 3.08
N LEU A 584 8.25 -30.10 2.03
CA LEU A 584 7.79 -29.84 0.66
C LEU A 584 6.83 -30.92 0.15
N LEU A 585 7.06 -32.20 0.47
CA LEU A 585 6.13 -33.30 0.15
C LEU A 585 4.79 -33.14 0.87
N GLN A 586 4.81 -32.71 2.12
CA GLN A 586 3.59 -32.44 2.87
C GLN A 586 2.80 -31.30 2.23
N VAL A 587 3.45 -30.18 1.90
CA VAL A 587 2.80 -29.02 1.28
C VAL A 587 2.24 -29.38 -0.10
N SER A 588 3.03 -30.01 -0.97
CA SER A 588 2.61 -30.41 -2.33
C SER A 588 1.44 -31.40 -2.38
N THR A 589 1.13 -32.06 -1.26
CA THR A 589 0.03 -33.01 -1.16
C THR A 589 -1.19 -32.44 -0.42
N LYS A 590 -0.97 -31.60 0.60
CA LYS A 590 -2.02 -31.21 1.56
C LYS A 590 -2.50 -29.75 1.42
N ASP A 591 -1.77 -28.87 0.72
CA ASP A 591 -2.21 -27.48 0.63
C ASP A 591 -3.52 -27.36 -0.16
N THR A 592 -4.41 -26.48 0.31
CA THR A 592 -5.70 -26.24 -0.33
C THR A 592 -5.52 -25.58 -1.69
N ASP A 593 -4.51 -24.73 -1.86
CA ASP A 593 -4.28 -23.97 -3.08
C ASP A 593 -3.32 -24.68 -4.05
N LEU A 594 -3.70 -24.75 -5.33
CA LEU A 594 -2.95 -25.45 -6.36
C LEU A 594 -1.63 -24.76 -6.72
N VAL A 595 -1.53 -23.43 -6.60
CA VAL A 595 -0.30 -22.68 -6.85
C VAL A 595 0.74 -23.02 -5.79
N VAL A 596 0.36 -23.10 -4.51
CA VAL A 596 1.26 -23.53 -3.42
C VAL A 596 1.72 -24.97 -3.64
N ASN A 597 0.81 -25.86 -4.04
CA ASN A 597 1.18 -27.24 -4.37
C ASN A 597 2.18 -27.32 -5.53
N GLY A 598 1.99 -26.48 -6.55
CA GLY A 598 2.87 -26.36 -7.70
C GLY A 598 4.26 -25.85 -7.32
N GLU A 599 4.35 -24.77 -6.53
CA GLU A 599 5.61 -24.22 -6.05
C GLU A 599 6.39 -25.24 -5.21
N ALA A 600 5.69 -26.01 -4.36
CA ALA A 600 6.32 -27.06 -3.56
C ALA A 600 6.91 -28.19 -4.43
N LEU A 601 6.30 -28.49 -5.58
CA LEU A 601 6.85 -29.41 -6.55
C LEU A 601 8.06 -28.83 -7.29
N ASP A 602 8.01 -27.57 -7.71
CA ASP A 602 9.17 -26.90 -8.34
C ASP A 602 10.37 -26.87 -7.38
N ALA A 603 10.13 -26.52 -6.11
CA ALA A 603 11.12 -26.58 -5.04
C ALA A 603 11.70 -28.00 -4.84
N LEU A 604 10.87 -29.06 -4.88
CA LEU A 604 11.38 -30.44 -4.82
C LEU A 604 12.30 -30.76 -6.00
N PHE A 605 11.97 -30.28 -7.20
CA PHE A 605 12.81 -30.49 -8.38
C PHE A 605 14.15 -29.80 -8.20
N ASP A 606 14.17 -28.57 -7.69
CA ASP A 606 15.40 -27.79 -7.48
C ASP A 606 16.29 -28.38 -6.37
N VAL A 607 15.70 -28.81 -5.25
CA VAL A 607 16.45 -29.39 -4.11
C VAL A 607 17.07 -30.74 -4.46
N PHE A 608 16.36 -31.57 -5.22
CA PHE A 608 16.75 -32.95 -5.52
C PHE A 608 17.23 -33.15 -6.97
N ALA A 609 17.55 -32.06 -7.68
CA ALA A 609 18.08 -32.11 -9.04
C ALA A 609 19.47 -32.75 -9.09
N ASP A 610 20.35 -32.40 -8.13
CA ASP A 610 21.77 -32.75 -8.16
C ASP A 610 22.38 -32.73 -6.74
N GLY A 611 23.40 -33.57 -6.49
CA GLY A 611 24.16 -33.65 -5.24
C GLY A 611 24.01 -34.96 -4.46
N ASP A 612 25.14 -35.51 -3.97
CA ASP A 612 25.20 -36.79 -3.23
C ASP A 612 24.33 -36.78 -1.96
N GLU A 613 24.30 -35.64 -1.26
CA GLU A 613 23.51 -35.46 -0.03
C GLU A 613 22.01 -35.42 -0.36
N ALA A 614 21.62 -34.81 -1.48
CA ALA A 614 20.25 -34.80 -1.97
C ALA A 614 19.80 -36.19 -2.42
N GLU A 615 20.64 -36.96 -3.14
CA GLU A 615 20.32 -38.35 -3.49
C GLU A 615 20.12 -39.23 -2.24
N THR A 616 20.97 -39.05 -1.23
CA THR A 616 20.88 -39.76 0.05
C THR A 616 19.57 -39.41 0.76
N ALA A 617 19.25 -38.12 0.86
CA ALA A 617 18.01 -37.65 1.45
C ALA A 617 16.77 -38.13 0.68
N ALA A 618 16.78 -38.11 -0.66
CA ALA A 618 15.68 -38.57 -1.52
C ALA A 618 15.37 -40.06 -1.31
N LYS A 619 16.41 -40.89 -1.09
CA LYS A 619 16.26 -42.32 -0.75
C LYS A 619 15.61 -42.48 0.63
N ASN A 620 16.08 -41.72 1.62
CA ASN A 620 15.60 -41.81 3.01
C ASN A 620 14.13 -41.39 3.15
N ILE A 621 13.67 -40.39 2.39
CA ILE A 621 12.27 -39.93 2.42
C ILE A 621 11.36 -40.69 1.44
N ALA A 622 11.87 -41.71 0.73
CA ALA A 622 11.15 -42.43 -0.31
C ALA A 622 10.50 -41.51 -1.36
N LEU A 623 11.27 -40.52 -1.85
CA LEU A 623 10.78 -39.45 -2.73
C LEU A 623 10.13 -39.99 -4.02
N LEU A 624 10.76 -40.97 -4.67
CA LEU A 624 10.27 -41.52 -5.94
C LEU A 624 8.88 -42.19 -5.79
N PRO A 625 8.65 -43.12 -4.84
CA PRO A 625 7.31 -43.62 -4.55
C PRO A 625 6.28 -42.53 -4.26
N ALA A 626 6.65 -41.51 -3.46
CA ALA A 626 5.75 -40.42 -3.12
C ALA A 626 5.33 -39.60 -4.35
N LEU A 627 6.28 -39.20 -5.21
CA LEU A 627 5.98 -38.44 -6.43
C LEU A 627 5.16 -39.24 -7.44
N LYS A 628 5.37 -40.56 -7.56
CA LYS A 628 4.53 -41.43 -8.39
C LYS A 628 3.08 -41.49 -7.91
N ALA A 629 2.86 -41.50 -6.60
CA ALA A 629 1.51 -41.46 -6.03
C ALA A 629 0.87 -40.08 -6.23
N LEU A 630 1.65 -39.00 -6.12
CA LEU A 630 1.17 -37.63 -6.24
C LEU A 630 0.85 -37.22 -7.70
N GLN A 631 1.61 -37.70 -8.68
CA GLN A 631 1.44 -37.32 -10.10
C GLN A 631 0.00 -37.43 -10.63
N PRO A 632 -0.72 -38.55 -10.47
CA PRO A 632 -2.11 -38.64 -10.93
C PRO A 632 -3.05 -37.70 -10.16
N ILE A 633 -2.79 -37.45 -8.87
CA ILE A 633 -3.59 -36.57 -8.01
C ILE A 633 -3.44 -35.11 -8.48
N PHE A 634 -2.21 -34.65 -8.67
CA PHE A 634 -1.92 -33.29 -9.13
C PHE A 634 -2.53 -33.03 -10.52
N LYS A 635 -2.40 -33.99 -11.44
CA LYS A 635 -3.02 -33.92 -12.77
C LYS A 635 -4.55 -33.83 -12.71
N ALA A 636 -5.18 -34.57 -11.80
CA ALA A 636 -6.63 -34.50 -11.59
C ALA A 636 -7.06 -33.15 -10.98
N LYS A 637 -6.27 -32.62 -10.03
CA LYS A 637 -6.53 -31.32 -9.38
C LYS A 637 -6.47 -30.17 -10.39
N ILE A 638 -5.45 -30.09 -11.25
CA ILE A 638 -5.37 -29.12 -12.36
C ILE A 638 -6.61 -29.20 -13.26
N ARG A 639 -7.05 -30.40 -13.65
CA ARG A 639 -8.22 -30.57 -14.52
C ARG A 639 -9.52 -30.13 -13.86
N LYS A 640 -9.67 -30.37 -12.55
CA LYS A 640 -10.89 -30.09 -11.78
C LYS A 640 -11.00 -28.61 -11.41
N GLU A 641 -9.90 -28.02 -10.93
CA GLU A 641 -9.88 -26.67 -10.36
C GLU A 641 -9.37 -25.61 -11.34
N GLY A 642 -8.67 -26.02 -12.41
CA GLY A 642 -8.03 -25.08 -13.33
C GLY A 642 -9.01 -24.19 -14.09
N ARG A 643 -10.21 -24.69 -14.42
CA ARG A 643 -11.22 -23.89 -15.13
C ARG A 643 -11.96 -22.98 -14.15
N GLY A 644 -11.66 -21.68 -14.20
CA GLY A 644 -12.41 -20.63 -13.51
C GLY A 644 -11.82 -20.15 -12.18
N LYS A 645 -10.90 -20.89 -11.54
CA LYS A 645 -10.25 -20.46 -10.28
C LYS A 645 -8.88 -19.79 -10.48
N TYR A 646 -8.16 -20.13 -11.55
CA TYR A 646 -6.78 -19.69 -11.77
C TYR A 646 -6.65 -18.90 -13.07
N SER A 647 -5.73 -17.92 -13.08
CA SER A 647 -5.46 -17.12 -14.27
C SER A 647 -4.74 -17.92 -15.36
N PRO A 648 -4.79 -17.50 -16.64
CA PRO A 648 -4.04 -18.14 -17.72
C PRO A 648 -2.53 -18.27 -17.42
N GLN A 649 -1.93 -17.25 -16.81
CA GLN A 649 -0.51 -17.28 -16.43
C GLN A 649 -0.23 -18.33 -15.34
N GLN A 650 -1.08 -18.41 -14.32
CA GLN A 650 -0.95 -19.42 -13.27
C GLN A 650 -1.10 -20.84 -13.84
N LEU A 651 -2.06 -21.05 -14.74
CA LEU A 651 -2.25 -22.33 -15.41
C LEU A 651 -1.05 -22.75 -16.25
N CYS A 652 -0.44 -21.80 -16.99
CA CYS A 652 0.78 -22.05 -17.75
C CYS A 652 1.93 -22.53 -16.84
N VAL A 653 2.13 -21.88 -15.69
CA VAL A 653 3.14 -22.31 -14.70
C VAL A 653 2.83 -23.71 -14.16
N LEU A 654 1.58 -23.99 -13.79
CA LEU A 654 1.16 -25.30 -13.28
C LEU A 654 1.31 -26.41 -14.32
N ASP A 655 1.04 -26.12 -15.60
CA ASP A 655 1.22 -27.07 -16.69
C ASP A 655 2.71 -27.38 -16.94
N ASN A 656 3.58 -26.38 -16.82
CA ASN A 656 5.04 -26.60 -16.84
C ASN A 656 5.48 -27.50 -15.68
N ILE A 657 4.99 -27.26 -14.46
CA ILE A 657 5.28 -28.11 -13.29
C ILE A 657 4.79 -29.55 -13.52
N LYS A 658 3.60 -29.73 -14.10
CA LYS A 658 3.05 -31.05 -14.46
C LYS A 658 3.96 -31.81 -15.43
N VAL A 659 4.51 -31.12 -16.44
CA VAL A 659 5.46 -31.72 -17.40
C VAL A 659 6.78 -32.05 -16.69
N ASN A 660 7.30 -31.14 -15.88
CA ASN A 660 8.54 -31.33 -15.13
C ASN A 660 8.44 -32.48 -14.13
N LEU A 661 7.29 -32.65 -13.46
CA LEU A 661 7.05 -33.78 -12.56
C LEU A 661 7.23 -35.13 -13.27
N LYS A 662 6.69 -35.28 -14.49
CA LYS A 662 6.87 -36.50 -15.29
C LYS A 662 8.34 -36.74 -15.63
N ARG A 663 9.06 -35.69 -16.04
CA ARG A 663 10.48 -35.76 -16.38
C ARG A 663 11.33 -36.11 -15.15
N PHE A 664 11.04 -35.49 -14.02
CA PHE A 664 11.77 -35.68 -12.77
C PHE A 664 11.58 -37.08 -12.18
N ILE A 665 10.36 -37.64 -12.23
CA ILE A 665 10.14 -39.05 -11.89
C ILE A 665 11.02 -39.97 -12.76
N GLY A 666 11.07 -39.72 -14.07
CA GLY A 666 11.93 -40.49 -14.98
C GLY A 666 13.43 -40.33 -14.71
N TYR A 667 13.85 -39.18 -14.20
CA TYR A 667 15.21 -38.95 -13.71
C TYR A 667 15.51 -39.79 -12.46
N LEU A 668 14.68 -39.70 -11.42
CA LEU A 668 14.85 -40.47 -10.17
C LEU A 668 14.86 -41.98 -10.41
N GLU A 669 14.07 -42.49 -11.36
CA GLU A 669 14.11 -43.92 -11.74
C GLU A 669 15.47 -44.36 -12.27
N LYS A 670 16.21 -43.48 -12.95
CA LYS A 670 17.57 -43.77 -13.43
C LYS A 670 18.58 -43.72 -12.29
N VAL A 671 18.43 -42.77 -11.38
CA VAL A 671 19.29 -42.62 -10.19
C VAL A 671 19.16 -43.82 -9.25
N VAL A 672 17.94 -44.30 -9.00
CA VAL A 672 17.69 -45.47 -8.12
C VAL A 672 18.19 -46.79 -8.74
N LYS A 673 18.35 -46.85 -10.06
CA LYS A 673 18.89 -48.02 -10.78
C LYS A 673 20.42 -48.05 -10.84
N LYS A 674 21.08 -46.93 -10.57
CA LYS A 674 22.54 -46.86 -10.37
C LYS A 674 22.87 -47.19 -8.92
#